data_AF-A0A842SIW5-F1
#
_entry.id   AF-A0A842SIW5-F1
#
_cell.length_a   1.000
_cell.length_b   1.000
_cell.length_c   1.000
_cell.angle_alpha   90.00
_cell.angle_beta   90.00
_cell.angle_gamma   90.00
#
_symmetry.space_group_name_H-M   'P 1'
#
loop_
_entity.id
_entity.type
_entity.pdbx_description
1 polymer ?
#
loop_
_entity_poly.entity_id
_entity_poly.type
_entity_poly.pdbx_seq_one_letter_code
_entity_poly.pdbx_strand_id
1 'polypeptide(L)'
;MSEKPKIGVWVCECGGNIGDVVDTEEVVNALQDEADYIQIERYLCSSPSIENIKQKVEEENLDRVVLACCTPKMHRTTFLSNLEEKGLNQGYLEMVNIREQCSWVHKDDHNGATVKALDLIKGAIERTKQSSALKAEKMDVIPEVLVIGGGVAGITASLRLSEFGLNVHLIEKEPSIGGHMIQYPKVFPTLDCSQCILTPKMAQVNQSKNIDLITYSEVKEITGVPGDFKAKIWVKPRGVDPDKCIGCGACSQVCPSKAKDEYNEGLSERKSIYRPFPQAVPSIYTIDFESCIKCGACERTCPAEAIDINDPGKTLELNVGAIVLATGFELYDIGGLTNYGYGIYPNVVTSLEMERILDVNGPTGSQLIVPQTGKEVKSIAYVLCAGSRDTEVGRPHCSRVCCLYSLKQAQLLRDRGIDVWIHYIDIRAPGRRYEEFYRTTQEKGARFVKGKVTEVIPEDDHVLVRSEDMMLNRMIENPVDLVVLAPPIVTSQETLKLAENLRVPADEDQFILERHPKLDPMSTKRDGIYAAGMIIGPKDIQSTTAEAEGAAMKVVNFLSADRIIEPNKAYLEDPEACTGCEACVDICPESAIKMNEGKPVINQIMCSGCGACIPECPENALDQQALGESQLKATIRGALAGSSAGLKILAFVEEEVAYTAVDLAGLARLSYPSSIRIIPLPSLARLKLEHFLYAFAHGADGVMALEAPEHEGPYGDAHIISEERIDEWRWDIEDEDVDSSRIWFSRAYVPDWRKLERVFKTFHDIVETEGPLDQETREELMEKFS
;
A
#
# COMPACT_ATOMS: atom_id res chain seq x y z
N MET A 1 -30.42 -23.05 -27.66
CA MET A 1 -29.35 -23.92 -28.16
C MET A 1 -28.17 -23.00 -28.44
N SER A 2 -27.15 -23.00 -27.59
CA SER A 2 -25.91 -22.27 -27.89
C SER A 2 -25.27 -22.91 -29.11
N GLU A 3 -24.88 -22.10 -30.09
CA GLU A 3 -24.09 -22.59 -31.23
C GLU A 3 -22.80 -23.23 -30.72
N LYS A 4 -22.32 -24.27 -31.43
CA LYS A 4 -21.05 -24.92 -31.11
C LYS A 4 -19.93 -23.87 -31.21
N PRO A 5 -19.04 -23.72 -30.21
CA PRO A 5 -17.93 -22.77 -30.27
C PRO A 5 -17.06 -23.02 -31.51
N LYS A 6 -16.64 -21.95 -32.17
CA LYS A 6 -15.74 -21.96 -33.33
C LYS A 6 -14.39 -21.35 -32.97
N ILE A 7 -13.38 -22.19 -32.86
CA ILE A 7 -12.09 -21.84 -32.26
C ILE A 7 -11.03 -21.66 -33.34
N GLY A 8 -10.36 -20.49 -33.33
CA GLY A 8 -9.13 -20.26 -34.08
C GLY A 8 -7.90 -20.36 -33.19
N VAL A 9 -6.88 -21.06 -33.66
CA VAL A 9 -5.60 -21.24 -32.96
C VAL A 9 -4.46 -20.70 -33.82
N TRP A 10 -3.61 -19.84 -33.25
CA TRP A 10 -2.40 -19.38 -33.91
C TRP A 10 -1.16 -19.75 -33.09
N VAL A 11 -0.16 -20.34 -33.75
CA VAL A 11 1.11 -20.74 -33.13
C VAL A 11 2.23 -19.86 -33.67
N CYS A 12 2.91 -19.13 -32.79
CA CYS A 12 3.96 -18.18 -33.17
C CYS A 12 5.34 -18.85 -33.20
N GLU A 13 6.14 -18.61 -34.25
CA GLU A 13 7.56 -19.02 -34.27
C GLU A 13 8.49 -18.00 -33.59
N CYS A 14 8.04 -16.74 -33.50
CA CYS A 14 8.77 -15.60 -32.93
C CYS A 14 10.18 -15.43 -33.55
N GLY A 15 10.29 -15.64 -34.86
CA GLY A 15 11.54 -15.54 -35.61
C GLY A 15 12.66 -16.42 -35.10
N GLY A 16 12.33 -17.64 -34.67
CA GLY A 16 13.27 -18.63 -34.12
C GLY A 16 13.28 -18.70 -32.59
N ASN A 17 12.79 -17.67 -31.89
CA ASN A 17 12.73 -17.72 -30.42
C ASN A 17 11.84 -18.84 -29.88
N ILE A 18 10.81 -19.24 -30.64
CA ILE A 18 9.96 -20.40 -30.34
C ILE A 18 10.31 -21.53 -31.31
N GLY A 19 10.23 -21.27 -32.62
CA GLY A 19 10.36 -22.29 -33.67
C GLY A 19 11.73 -22.99 -33.78
N ASP A 20 12.80 -22.43 -33.21
CA ASP A 20 14.10 -23.15 -33.19
C ASP A 20 14.15 -24.25 -32.12
N VAL A 21 13.23 -24.23 -31.14
CA VAL A 21 13.21 -25.16 -29.99
C VAL A 21 11.94 -26.01 -29.98
N VAL A 22 10.78 -25.38 -30.19
CA VAL A 22 9.47 -26.03 -30.28
C VAL A 22 9.17 -26.33 -31.73
N ASP A 23 8.87 -27.59 -32.06
CA ASP A 23 8.41 -27.99 -33.38
C ASP A 23 6.96 -27.54 -33.58
N THR A 24 6.79 -26.35 -34.16
CA THR A 24 5.47 -25.75 -34.37
C THR A 24 4.65 -26.48 -35.44
N GLU A 25 5.28 -27.19 -36.38
CA GLU A 25 4.58 -27.99 -37.38
C GLU A 25 3.96 -29.23 -36.73
N GLU A 26 4.72 -29.92 -35.88
CA GLU A 26 4.21 -31.05 -35.10
C GLU A 26 3.04 -30.63 -34.20
N VAL A 27 3.17 -29.50 -33.49
CA VAL A 27 2.10 -28.96 -32.64
C VAL A 27 0.84 -28.70 -33.46
N VAL A 28 0.93 -28.04 -34.61
CA VAL A 28 -0.24 -27.74 -35.45
C VAL A 28 -0.86 -29.02 -36.02
N ASN A 29 -0.04 -29.97 -36.48
CA ASN A 29 -0.52 -31.25 -37.01
C ASN A 29 -1.27 -32.06 -35.94
N ALA A 30 -0.81 -32.04 -34.69
CA ALA A 30 -1.46 -32.72 -33.57
C ALA A 30 -2.78 -32.06 -33.11
N LEU A 31 -3.08 -30.84 -33.57
CA LEU A 31 -4.23 -30.03 -33.16
C LEU A 31 -5.25 -29.78 -34.28
N GLN A 32 -5.05 -30.32 -35.49
CA GLN A 32 -5.91 -30.03 -36.65
C GLN A 32 -7.39 -30.35 -36.41
N ASP A 33 -7.70 -31.37 -35.60
CA ASP A 33 -9.07 -31.78 -35.31
C ASP A 33 -9.66 -31.11 -34.04
N GLU A 34 -8.85 -30.34 -33.30
CA GLU A 34 -9.23 -29.70 -32.03
C GLU A 34 -9.71 -28.25 -32.21
N ALA A 35 -9.47 -27.65 -33.37
CA ALA A 35 -9.82 -26.28 -33.70
C ALA A 35 -10.43 -26.16 -35.11
N ASP A 36 -11.32 -25.19 -35.31
CA ASP A 36 -11.94 -24.93 -36.61
C ASP A 36 -10.98 -24.21 -37.58
N TYR A 37 -10.01 -23.48 -37.04
CA TYR A 37 -8.92 -22.86 -37.80
C TYR A 37 -7.62 -22.98 -37.02
N ILE A 38 -6.53 -23.36 -37.69
CA ILE A 38 -5.19 -23.38 -37.08
C ILE A 38 -4.11 -22.91 -38.06
N GLN A 39 -3.19 -22.07 -37.59
CA GLN A 39 -2.14 -21.51 -38.43
C GLN A 39 -0.84 -21.23 -37.67
N ILE A 40 0.29 -21.44 -38.36
CA ILE A 40 1.62 -21.01 -37.90
C ILE A 40 1.90 -19.60 -38.42
N GLU A 41 2.39 -18.72 -37.55
CA GLU A 41 2.76 -17.36 -37.87
C GLU A 41 4.19 -17.07 -37.42
N ARG A 42 5.01 -16.49 -38.31
CA ARG A 42 6.41 -16.21 -37.98
C ARG A 42 6.56 -15.16 -36.88
N TYR A 43 5.71 -14.13 -36.90
CA TYR A 43 5.68 -13.03 -35.94
C TYR A 43 4.24 -12.60 -35.64
N LEU A 44 3.59 -13.31 -34.72
CA LEU A 44 2.17 -13.12 -34.41
C LEU A 44 1.82 -11.69 -33.97
N CYS A 45 2.72 -11.00 -33.27
CA CYS A 45 2.53 -9.61 -32.82
C CYS A 45 2.79 -8.54 -33.90
N SER A 46 3.15 -8.93 -35.12
CA SER A 46 3.36 -8.00 -36.22
C SER A 46 2.03 -7.45 -36.73
N SER A 47 1.98 -6.18 -37.16
CA SER A 47 0.75 -5.58 -37.70
C SER A 47 0.13 -6.39 -38.85
N PRO A 48 0.90 -6.96 -39.81
CA PRO A 48 0.34 -7.83 -40.84
C PRO A 48 -0.33 -9.08 -40.28
N SER A 49 0.28 -9.75 -39.30
CA SER A 49 -0.29 -10.94 -38.67
C SER A 49 -1.55 -10.59 -37.86
N ILE A 50 -1.55 -9.49 -37.11
CA ILE A 50 -2.75 -9.03 -36.39
C ILE A 50 -3.91 -8.77 -37.35
N GLU A 51 -3.67 -8.10 -38.48
CA GLU A 51 -4.72 -7.86 -39.48
C GLU A 51 -5.20 -9.17 -40.13
N ASN A 52 -4.30 -10.12 -40.34
CA ASN A 52 -4.66 -11.45 -40.83
C ASN A 52 -5.55 -12.21 -39.81
N ILE A 53 -5.23 -12.17 -38.51
CA ILE A 53 -6.07 -12.77 -37.47
C ILE A 53 -7.47 -12.13 -37.51
N LYS A 54 -7.55 -10.80 -37.55
CA LYS A 54 -8.83 -10.05 -37.63
C LYS A 54 -9.66 -10.49 -38.84
N GLN A 55 -9.02 -10.59 -40.01
CA GLN A 55 -9.67 -11.06 -41.24
C GLN A 55 -10.17 -12.50 -41.10
N LYS A 56 -9.36 -13.40 -40.53
CA LYS A 56 -9.71 -14.81 -40.38
C LYS A 56 -10.81 -15.07 -39.36
N VAL A 57 -10.85 -14.28 -38.28
CA VAL A 57 -11.96 -14.28 -37.32
C VAL A 57 -13.28 -13.98 -38.03
N GLU A 58 -13.31 -13.02 -38.95
CA GLU A 58 -14.50 -12.71 -39.75
C GLU A 58 -14.79 -13.79 -40.83
N GLU A 59 -13.79 -14.20 -41.62
CA GLU A 59 -13.97 -15.13 -42.74
C GLU A 59 -14.48 -16.51 -42.30
N GLU A 60 -13.89 -17.07 -41.25
CA GLU A 60 -14.24 -18.40 -40.76
C GLU A 60 -15.39 -18.37 -39.73
N ASN A 61 -15.85 -17.16 -39.37
CA ASN A 61 -16.82 -16.87 -38.30
C ASN A 61 -16.38 -17.46 -36.96
N LEU A 62 -15.13 -17.20 -36.56
CA LEU A 62 -14.57 -17.65 -35.29
C LEU A 62 -15.13 -16.78 -34.17
N ASP A 63 -15.56 -17.40 -33.09
CA ASP A 63 -16.06 -16.69 -31.91
C ASP A 63 -15.14 -16.86 -30.70
N ARG A 64 -14.04 -17.62 -30.86
CA ARG A 64 -13.01 -17.91 -29.86
C ARG A 64 -11.62 -17.90 -30.48
N VAL A 65 -10.64 -17.36 -29.76
CA VAL A 65 -9.27 -17.21 -30.24
C VAL A 65 -8.26 -17.68 -29.18
N VAL A 66 -7.37 -18.59 -29.57
CA VAL A 66 -6.23 -19.05 -28.78
C VAL A 66 -4.92 -18.65 -29.46
N LEU A 67 -4.06 -17.91 -28.76
CA LEU A 67 -2.79 -17.43 -29.29
C LEU A 67 -1.61 -18.04 -28.52
N ALA A 68 -0.93 -19.02 -29.12
CA ALA A 68 0.25 -19.65 -28.54
C ALA A 68 1.51 -18.87 -28.92
N CYS A 69 2.01 -18.05 -27.99
CA CYS A 69 3.11 -17.12 -28.25
C CYS A 69 3.93 -16.79 -26.99
N CYS A 70 4.11 -15.50 -26.69
CA CYS A 70 4.83 -15.01 -25.53
C CYS A 70 3.92 -14.83 -24.31
N THR A 71 4.51 -14.41 -23.20
CA THR A 71 3.77 -14.04 -21.99
C THR A 71 2.59 -13.10 -22.26
N PRO A 72 1.41 -13.36 -21.66
CA PRO A 72 0.26 -12.47 -21.74
C PRO A 72 0.56 -11.08 -21.15
N LYS A 73 1.51 -10.97 -20.20
CA LYS A 73 1.93 -9.69 -19.60
C LYS A 73 2.52 -8.70 -20.62
N MET A 74 2.92 -9.18 -21.81
CA MET A 74 3.53 -8.34 -22.85
C MET A 74 2.56 -7.91 -23.95
N HIS A 75 1.71 -8.80 -24.45
CA HIS A 75 0.93 -8.56 -25.67
C HIS A 75 -0.59 -8.80 -25.54
N ARG A 76 -1.10 -9.20 -24.36
CA ARG A 76 -2.54 -9.45 -24.19
C ARG A 76 -3.39 -8.24 -24.52
N THR A 77 -3.06 -7.07 -23.97
CA THR A 77 -3.80 -5.82 -24.25
C THR A 77 -3.76 -5.45 -25.73
N THR A 78 -2.65 -5.70 -26.41
CA THR A 78 -2.51 -5.43 -27.85
C THR A 78 -3.44 -6.32 -28.67
N PHE A 79 -3.43 -7.64 -28.44
CA PHE A 79 -4.33 -8.54 -29.16
C PHE A 79 -5.79 -8.28 -28.83
N LEU A 80 -6.10 -8.09 -27.54
CA LEU A 80 -7.46 -7.86 -27.09
C LEU A 80 -8.06 -6.61 -27.74
N SER A 81 -7.38 -5.47 -27.66
CA SER A 81 -7.87 -4.21 -28.26
C SER A 81 -8.12 -4.32 -29.77
N ASN A 82 -7.27 -5.06 -30.50
CA ASN A 82 -7.42 -5.25 -31.94
C ASN A 82 -8.56 -6.21 -32.32
N LEU A 83 -8.81 -7.24 -31.51
CA LEU A 83 -9.86 -8.24 -31.76
C LEU A 83 -11.23 -7.77 -31.26
N GLU A 84 -11.27 -6.90 -30.24
CA GLU A 84 -12.50 -6.22 -29.81
C GLU A 84 -13.07 -5.32 -30.91
N GLU A 85 -12.23 -4.70 -31.76
CA GLU A 85 -12.68 -3.96 -32.96
C GLU A 85 -13.52 -4.83 -33.92
N LYS A 86 -13.32 -6.15 -33.86
CA LYS A 86 -14.01 -7.16 -34.66
C LYS A 86 -15.12 -7.86 -33.90
N GLY A 87 -15.44 -7.38 -32.69
CA GLY A 87 -16.52 -7.90 -31.85
C GLY A 87 -16.15 -9.13 -31.02
N LEU A 88 -14.88 -9.54 -30.96
CA LEU A 88 -14.46 -10.62 -30.08
C LEU A 88 -14.54 -10.15 -28.62
N ASN A 89 -15.25 -10.91 -27.79
CA ASN A 89 -15.33 -10.63 -26.36
C ASN A 89 -14.02 -11.00 -25.65
N GLN A 90 -13.60 -10.23 -24.63
CA GLN A 90 -12.39 -10.52 -23.86
C GLN A 90 -12.36 -11.91 -23.19
N GLY A 91 -13.52 -12.48 -22.84
CA GLY A 91 -13.63 -13.83 -22.29
C GLY A 91 -13.33 -14.94 -23.30
N TYR A 92 -13.25 -14.58 -24.58
CA TYR A 92 -13.10 -15.49 -25.71
C TYR A 92 -11.68 -15.48 -26.28
N LEU A 93 -10.77 -14.71 -25.68
CA LEU A 93 -9.36 -14.65 -26.04
C LEU A 93 -8.51 -15.32 -24.95
N GLU A 94 -7.76 -16.35 -25.35
CA GLU A 94 -6.81 -17.06 -24.48
C GLU A 94 -5.39 -16.94 -25.05
N MET A 95 -4.39 -16.74 -24.20
CA MET A 95 -2.99 -16.64 -24.60
C MET A 95 -2.16 -17.71 -23.89
N VAL A 96 -1.38 -18.45 -24.66
CA VAL A 96 -0.55 -19.55 -24.15
C VAL A 96 0.91 -19.18 -24.26
N ASN A 97 1.59 -19.12 -23.12
CA ASN A 97 3.00 -18.76 -23.06
C ASN A 97 3.88 -19.97 -23.40
N ILE A 98 4.24 -20.10 -24.68
CA ILE A 98 5.15 -21.13 -25.19
C ILE A 98 6.56 -20.59 -25.47
N ARG A 99 6.85 -19.35 -25.05
CA ARG A 99 8.16 -18.71 -25.22
C ARG A 99 8.94 -18.65 -23.91
N GLU A 100 8.59 -17.72 -23.01
CA GLU A 100 9.27 -17.53 -21.73
C GLU A 100 9.24 -18.81 -20.89
N GLN A 101 8.10 -19.49 -20.86
CA GLN A 101 7.88 -20.65 -19.99
C GLN A 101 8.02 -21.99 -20.71
N CYS A 102 8.45 -22.00 -21.97
CA CYS A 102 8.67 -23.22 -22.74
C CYS A 102 9.94 -23.14 -23.60
N SER A 103 9.90 -22.53 -24.78
CA SER A 103 11.06 -22.55 -25.70
C SER A 103 12.35 -22.00 -25.10
N TRP A 104 12.28 -20.93 -24.29
CA TRP A 104 13.45 -20.26 -23.74
C TRP A 104 14.14 -21.01 -22.60
N VAL A 105 13.41 -21.93 -21.96
CA VAL A 105 13.89 -22.72 -20.82
C VAL A 105 14.28 -24.16 -21.20
N HIS A 106 13.91 -24.59 -22.41
CA HIS A 106 14.09 -25.98 -22.88
C HIS A 106 14.98 -26.10 -24.11
N LYS A 107 15.98 -25.21 -24.26
CA LYS A 107 16.86 -25.19 -25.44
C LYS A 107 17.57 -26.50 -25.74
N ASP A 108 17.81 -27.33 -24.71
CA ASP A 108 18.50 -28.61 -24.86
C ASP A 108 17.52 -29.80 -24.90
N ASP A 109 16.21 -29.56 -24.74
CA ASP A 109 15.15 -30.58 -24.74
C ASP A 109 13.99 -30.16 -25.68
N HIS A 110 14.27 -30.21 -26.98
CA HIS A 110 13.32 -29.81 -28.02
C HIS A 110 12.05 -30.67 -27.99
N ASN A 111 12.20 -31.99 -27.83
CA ASN A 111 11.05 -32.91 -27.77
C ASN A 111 10.16 -32.61 -26.55
N GLY A 112 10.75 -32.44 -25.37
CA GLY A 112 10.01 -32.04 -24.18
C GLY A 112 9.36 -30.66 -24.32
N ALA A 113 10.03 -29.71 -24.97
CA ALA A 113 9.46 -28.39 -25.27
C ALA A 113 8.24 -28.47 -26.20
N THR A 114 8.31 -29.26 -27.28
CA THR A 114 7.19 -29.48 -28.21
C THR A 114 6.00 -30.11 -27.51
N VAL A 115 6.24 -31.16 -26.73
CA VAL A 115 5.22 -31.88 -25.96
C VAL A 115 4.58 -30.96 -24.91
N LYS A 116 5.39 -30.15 -24.21
CA LYS A 116 4.89 -29.15 -23.26
C LYS A 116 4.04 -28.08 -23.95
N ALA A 117 4.47 -27.55 -25.09
CA ALA A 117 3.71 -26.57 -25.84
C ALA A 117 2.35 -27.13 -26.28
N LEU A 118 2.32 -28.37 -26.79
CA LEU A 118 1.09 -29.06 -27.18
C LEU A 118 0.10 -29.19 -26.01
N ASP A 119 0.57 -29.66 -24.86
CA ASP A 119 -0.26 -29.79 -23.65
C ASP A 119 -0.87 -28.45 -23.22
N LEU A 120 -0.05 -27.39 -23.14
CA LEU A 120 -0.52 -26.07 -22.73
C LEU A 120 -1.57 -25.49 -23.71
N ILE A 121 -1.38 -25.71 -25.02
CA ILE A 121 -2.33 -25.26 -26.04
C ILE A 121 -3.63 -26.04 -25.95
N LYS A 122 -3.59 -27.37 -25.72
CA LYS A 122 -4.80 -28.17 -25.50
C LYS A 122 -5.57 -27.72 -24.26
N GLY A 123 -4.87 -27.44 -23.15
CA GLY A 123 -5.47 -26.85 -21.96
C GLY A 123 -6.23 -25.56 -22.27
N ALA A 124 -5.63 -24.66 -23.05
CA ALA A 124 -6.27 -23.42 -23.48
C ALA A 124 -7.47 -23.63 -24.41
N ILE A 125 -7.39 -24.56 -25.38
CA ILE A 125 -8.51 -24.90 -26.25
C ILE A 125 -9.70 -25.44 -25.43
N GLU A 126 -9.45 -26.37 -24.51
CA GLU A 126 -10.48 -26.96 -23.63
C GLU A 126 -11.12 -25.90 -22.72
N ARG A 127 -10.32 -25.02 -22.11
CA ARG A 127 -10.81 -23.86 -21.34
C ARG A 127 -11.71 -22.97 -22.18
N THR A 128 -11.29 -22.69 -23.41
CA THR A 128 -11.97 -21.79 -24.32
C THR A 128 -13.32 -22.36 -24.77
N LYS A 129 -13.45 -23.69 -24.92
CA LYS A 129 -14.75 -24.37 -25.16
C LYS A 129 -15.78 -24.08 -24.07
N GLN A 130 -15.34 -23.83 -22.82
CA GLN A 130 -16.18 -23.52 -21.66
C GLN A 130 -16.34 -22.01 -21.39
N SER A 131 -15.71 -21.15 -22.19
CA SER A 131 -15.71 -19.71 -21.95
C SER A 131 -17.05 -19.03 -22.27
N SER A 132 -17.39 -18.04 -21.44
CA SER A 132 -18.58 -17.20 -21.58
C SER A 132 -18.20 -15.74 -21.83
N ALA A 133 -19.13 -14.97 -22.40
CA ALA A 133 -18.88 -13.56 -22.69
C ALA A 133 -18.80 -12.77 -21.38
N LEU A 134 -17.72 -12.02 -21.21
CA LEU A 134 -17.49 -11.15 -20.08
C LEU A 134 -18.02 -9.75 -20.38
N LYS A 135 -18.69 -9.14 -19.40
CA LYS A 135 -19.15 -7.76 -19.50
C LYS A 135 -18.22 -6.88 -18.67
N ALA A 136 -17.47 -6.03 -19.36
CA ALA A 136 -16.77 -4.93 -18.73
C ALA A 136 -17.81 -3.90 -18.26
N GLU A 137 -17.93 -3.70 -16.95
CA GLU A 137 -18.74 -2.61 -16.40
C GLU A 137 -17.87 -1.38 -16.17
N LYS A 138 -18.37 -0.20 -16.50
CA LYS A 138 -17.70 1.05 -16.14
C LYS A 138 -18.05 1.41 -14.71
N MET A 139 -17.05 1.79 -13.95
CA MET A 139 -17.21 2.33 -12.61
C MET A 139 -17.34 3.85 -12.71
N ASP A 140 -18.49 4.37 -12.29
CA ASP A 140 -18.65 5.81 -12.11
C ASP A 140 -17.81 6.25 -10.91
N VAL A 141 -17.05 7.34 -11.09
CA VAL A 141 -16.20 7.92 -10.05
C VAL A 141 -16.65 9.34 -9.73
N ILE A 142 -16.75 9.65 -8.45
CA ILE A 142 -17.03 10.99 -7.97
C ILE A 142 -15.75 11.84 -8.11
N PRO A 143 -15.75 12.94 -8.89
CA PRO A 143 -14.55 13.73 -9.16
C PRO A 143 -14.20 14.70 -8.02
N GLU A 144 -14.39 14.26 -6.78
CA GLU A 144 -14.06 15.01 -5.56
C GLU A 144 -13.09 14.21 -4.68
N VAL A 145 -12.24 14.90 -3.95
CA VAL A 145 -11.16 14.29 -3.16
C VAL A 145 -11.24 14.75 -1.73
N LEU A 146 -11.13 13.81 -0.78
CA LEU A 146 -10.96 14.11 0.63
C LEU A 146 -9.48 14.08 1.01
N VAL A 147 -8.94 15.17 1.52
CA VAL A 147 -7.58 15.22 2.08
C VAL A 147 -7.69 15.36 3.59
N ILE A 148 -7.08 14.42 4.33
CA ILE A 148 -7.17 14.36 5.80
C ILE A 148 -5.82 14.76 6.39
N GLY A 149 -5.77 15.96 6.99
CA GLY A 149 -4.58 16.55 7.62
C GLY A 149 -4.04 17.74 6.83
N GLY A 150 -4.05 18.92 7.44
CA GLY A 150 -3.60 20.20 6.89
C GLY A 150 -2.13 20.53 7.16
N GLY A 151 -1.28 19.52 7.32
CA GLY A 151 0.17 19.70 7.32
C GLY A 151 0.73 20.03 5.93
N VAL A 152 2.06 20.19 5.81
CA VAL A 152 2.71 20.48 4.52
C VAL A 152 2.38 19.44 3.44
N ALA A 153 2.17 18.18 3.81
CA ALA A 153 1.74 17.11 2.91
C ALA A 153 0.33 17.40 2.35
N GLY A 154 -0.69 17.51 3.21
CA GLY A 154 -2.07 17.73 2.75
C GLY A 154 -2.28 19.09 2.09
N ILE A 155 -1.60 20.15 2.53
CA ILE A 155 -1.58 21.44 1.85
C ILE A 155 -1.06 21.27 0.41
N THR A 156 0.07 20.58 0.24
CA THR A 156 0.66 20.37 -1.08
C THR A 156 -0.24 19.52 -1.97
N ALA A 157 -0.76 18.41 -1.46
CA ALA A 157 -1.67 17.54 -2.19
C ALA A 157 -2.93 18.32 -2.63
N SER A 158 -3.55 19.07 -1.73
CA SER A 158 -4.77 19.84 -2.02
C SER A 158 -4.54 20.89 -3.11
N LEU A 159 -3.43 21.63 -3.04
CA LEU A 159 -3.08 22.62 -4.07
C LEU A 159 -2.90 21.94 -5.44
N ARG A 160 -2.15 20.83 -5.51
CA ARG A 160 -1.93 20.11 -6.77
C ARG A 160 -3.23 19.56 -7.35
N LEU A 161 -4.05 18.91 -6.54
CA LEU A 161 -5.36 18.41 -6.99
C LEU A 161 -6.24 19.55 -7.52
N SER A 162 -6.24 20.70 -6.84
CA SER A 162 -7.02 21.86 -7.26
C SER A 162 -6.55 22.48 -8.58
N GLU A 163 -5.25 22.39 -8.90
CA GLU A 163 -4.65 22.84 -10.18
C GLU A 163 -5.14 21.99 -11.36
N PHE A 164 -5.50 20.72 -11.12
CA PHE A 164 -6.15 19.83 -12.10
C PHE A 164 -7.68 20.01 -12.17
N GLY A 165 -8.24 20.96 -11.42
CA GLY A 165 -9.68 21.27 -11.45
C GLY A 165 -10.56 20.35 -10.60
N LEU A 166 -9.96 19.49 -9.76
CA LEU A 166 -10.72 18.64 -8.83
C LEU A 166 -11.21 19.46 -7.63
N ASN A 167 -12.42 19.14 -7.16
CA ASN A 167 -12.92 19.65 -5.88
C ASN A 167 -12.24 18.89 -4.74
N VAL A 168 -11.65 19.62 -3.79
CA VAL A 168 -10.89 19.06 -2.67
C VAL A 168 -11.54 19.49 -1.36
N HIS A 169 -11.85 18.52 -0.51
CA HIS A 169 -12.27 18.74 0.87
C HIS A 169 -11.07 18.52 1.78
N LEU A 170 -10.44 19.59 2.27
CA LEU A 170 -9.30 19.50 3.17
C LEU A 170 -9.77 19.58 4.63
N ILE A 171 -9.71 18.45 5.33
CA ILE A 171 -10.09 18.33 6.73
C ILE A 171 -8.86 18.51 7.63
N GLU A 172 -8.96 19.41 8.60
CA GLU A 172 -7.92 19.66 9.60
C GLU A 172 -8.51 19.58 11.02
N LYS A 173 -7.87 18.76 11.86
CA LYS A 173 -8.27 18.53 13.26
C LYS A 173 -8.15 19.80 14.09
N GLU A 174 -7.09 20.56 13.87
CA GLU A 174 -6.80 21.79 14.62
C GLU A 174 -7.57 23.00 14.06
N PRO A 175 -7.67 24.10 14.82
CA PRO A 175 -8.34 25.31 14.33
C PRO A 175 -7.68 25.97 13.10
N SER A 176 -6.46 25.58 12.75
CA SER A 176 -5.66 26.12 11.65
C SER A 176 -4.85 25.02 10.98
N ILE A 177 -4.66 25.14 9.66
CA ILE A 177 -3.68 24.34 8.91
C ILE A 177 -2.25 24.80 9.22
N GLY A 178 -1.27 24.01 8.81
CA GLY A 178 0.17 24.27 8.92
C GLY A 178 0.95 23.07 9.48
N GLY A 179 0.32 22.26 10.33
CA GLY A 179 0.95 21.15 11.04
C GLY A 179 2.21 21.56 11.80
N HIS A 180 3.09 20.61 12.12
CA HIS A 180 4.32 20.91 12.86
C HIS A 180 5.26 21.89 12.16
N MET A 181 5.24 21.95 10.83
CA MET A 181 6.16 22.82 10.08
C MET A 181 5.98 24.30 10.46
N ILE A 182 4.77 24.73 10.82
CA ILE A 182 4.50 26.11 11.23
C ILE A 182 5.04 26.45 12.64
N GLN A 183 5.41 25.44 13.42
CA GLN A 183 6.03 25.61 14.74
C GLN A 183 7.55 25.84 14.65
N TYR A 184 8.18 25.59 13.49
CA TYR A 184 9.63 25.67 13.37
C TYR A 184 10.09 27.10 13.07
N PRO A 185 10.99 27.73 13.83
CA PRO A 185 11.58 29.01 13.43
C PRO A 185 12.30 28.91 12.09
N LYS A 186 13.01 27.80 11.86
CA LYS A 186 13.85 27.55 10.67
C LYS A 186 13.71 26.11 10.17
N VAL A 187 13.99 25.89 8.89
CA VAL A 187 14.04 24.54 8.29
C VAL A 187 15.44 24.20 7.77
N PHE A 188 15.90 22.96 7.95
CA PHE A 188 17.15 22.49 7.37
C PHE A 188 16.96 22.09 5.89
N PRO A 189 18.03 22.05 5.09
CA PRO A 189 19.40 22.47 5.39
C PRO A 189 19.63 23.96 5.09
N THR A 190 18.65 24.66 4.55
CA THR A 190 18.80 26.02 4.02
C THR A 190 18.72 27.11 5.09
N LEU A 191 18.17 26.80 6.27
CA LEU A 191 17.88 27.76 7.34
C LEU A 191 16.92 28.88 6.90
N ASP A 192 16.00 28.54 5.99
CA ASP A 192 14.86 29.40 5.65
C ASP A 192 13.89 29.47 6.83
N CYS A 193 13.18 30.60 6.94
CA CYS A 193 12.06 30.71 7.86
C CYS A 193 10.91 29.82 7.37
N SER A 194 10.40 28.92 8.23
CA SER A 194 9.31 28.02 7.86
C SER A 194 8.05 28.79 7.46
N GLN A 195 7.71 29.84 8.22
CA GLN A 195 6.51 30.63 8.01
C GLN A 195 6.58 31.37 6.68
N CYS A 196 7.77 31.82 6.26
CA CYS A 196 7.95 32.51 4.97
C CYS A 196 7.64 31.62 3.77
N ILE A 197 7.81 30.30 3.89
CA ILE A 197 7.56 29.35 2.80
C ILE A 197 6.21 28.64 2.91
N LEU A 198 5.70 28.44 4.13
CA LEU A 198 4.45 27.72 4.36
C LEU A 198 3.22 28.62 4.39
N THR A 199 3.28 29.79 5.02
CA THR A 199 2.13 30.72 5.13
C THR A 199 1.58 31.14 3.77
N PRO A 200 2.40 31.40 2.73
CA PRO A 200 1.88 31.66 1.39
C PRO A 200 1.06 30.49 0.82
N LYS A 201 1.48 29.24 1.06
CA LYS A 201 0.73 28.04 0.64
C LYS A 201 -0.57 27.88 1.42
N MET A 202 -0.55 28.15 2.72
CA MET A 202 -1.75 28.16 3.55
C MET A 202 -2.76 29.19 3.04
N ALA A 203 -2.30 30.40 2.71
CA ALA A 203 -3.14 31.44 2.12
C ALA A 203 -3.72 31.02 0.75
N GLN A 204 -2.91 30.37 -0.11
CA GLN A 204 -3.39 29.83 -1.39
C GLN A 204 -4.52 28.81 -1.22
N VAL A 205 -4.39 27.90 -0.24
CA VAL A 205 -5.46 26.94 0.10
C VAL A 205 -6.75 27.68 0.44
N ASN A 206 -6.70 28.65 1.36
CA ASN A 206 -7.87 29.40 1.81
C ASN A 206 -8.47 30.33 0.73
N GLN A 207 -7.72 30.66 -0.32
CA GLN A 207 -8.19 31.50 -1.43
C GLN A 207 -8.69 30.69 -2.64
N SER A 208 -8.41 29.38 -2.66
CA SER A 208 -8.83 28.51 -3.75
C SER A 208 -10.34 28.34 -3.75
N LYS A 209 -10.93 28.35 -4.96
CA LYS A 209 -12.37 28.06 -5.14
C LYS A 209 -12.66 26.57 -5.23
N ASN A 210 -11.64 25.76 -5.47
CA ASN A 210 -11.74 24.31 -5.64
C ASN A 210 -11.33 23.57 -4.37
N ILE A 211 -10.97 24.29 -3.29
CA ILE A 211 -10.63 23.67 -2.00
C ILE A 211 -11.63 24.16 -0.97
N ASP A 212 -12.43 23.25 -0.43
CA ASP A 212 -13.21 23.46 0.78
C ASP A 212 -12.31 23.17 1.99
N LEU A 213 -11.94 24.22 2.72
CA LEU A 213 -11.08 24.12 3.90
C LEU A 213 -11.93 23.99 5.17
N ILE A 214 -12.01 22.78 5.70
CA ILE A 214 -12.83 22.43 6.86
C ILE A 214 -11.93 22.18 8.07
N THR A 215 -11.63 23.25 8.81
CA THR A 215 -10.78 23.20 10.02
C THR A 215 -11.58 22.92 11.29
N TYR A 216 -10.88 22.55 12.36
CA TYR A 216 -11.45 22.13 13.64
C TYR A 216 -12.44 20.97 13.48
N SER A 217 -12.09 20.01 12.62
CA SER A 217 -12.99 18.95 12.18
C SER A 217 -12.27 17.62 12.07
N GLU A 218 -13.00 16.53 12.33
CA GLU A 218 -12.45 15.18 12.38
C GLU A 218 -13.31 14.23 11.56
N VAL A 219 -12.66 13.34 10.82
CA VAL A 219 -13.34 12.22 10.15
C VAL A 219 -13.76 11.20 11.20
N LYS A 220 -15.05 10.87 11.27
CA LYS A 220 -15.57 9.86 12.21
C LYS A 220 -15.78 8.51 11.57
N GLU A 221 -16.26 8.50 10.33
CA GLU A 221 -16.59 7.28 9.62
C GLU A 221 -16.40 7.51 8.12
N ILE A 222 -15.82 6.52 7.43
CA ILE A 222 -15.78 6.47 5.98
C ILE A 222 -16.30 5.10 5.55
N THR A 223 -17.30 5.10 4.68
CA THR A 223 -17.87 3.90 4.08
C THR A 223 -17.83 4.02 2.57
N GLY A 224 -18.23 2.96 1.87
CA GLY A 224 -18.26 2.94 0.41
C GLY A 224 -17.03 2.27 -0.19
N VAL A 225 -16.85 2.51 -1.48
CA VAL A 225 -15.93 1.79 -2.36
C VAL A 225 -15.02 2.76 -3.09
N PRO A 226 -13.86 2.31 -3.62
CA PRO A 226 -13.03 3.14 -4.48
C PRO A 226 -13.87 3.84 -5.56
N GLY A 227 -13.81 5.17 -5.65
CA GLY A 227 -14.63 5.96 -6.59
C GLY A 227 -15.95 6.51 -6.03
N ASP A 228 -16.48 5.94 -4.94
CA ASP A 228 -17.70 6.39 -4.26
C ASP A 228 -17.60 6.12 -2.76
N PHE A 229 -16.81 6.94 -2.08
CA PHE A 229 -16.70 6.96 -0.63
C PHE A 229 -17.67 7.96 -0.02
N LYS A 230 -18.26 7.60 1.11
CA LYS A 230 -19.10 8.47 1.95
C LYS A 230 -18.41 8.73 3.26
N ALA A 231 -18.00 9.96 3.49
CA ALA A 231 -17.30 10.41 4.69
C ALA A 231 -18.22 11.21 5.60
N LYS A 232 -18.31 10.80 6.88
CA LYS A 232 -18.94 11.58 7.94
C LYS A 232 -17.89 12.37 8.70
N ILE A 233 -18.03 13.69 8.64
CA ILE A 233 -17.12 14.65 9.25
C ILE A 233 -17.81 15.28 10.46
N TRP A 234 -17.18 15.19 11.62
CA TRP A 234 -17.59 15.94 12.81
C TRP A 234 -16.87 17.28 12.85
N VAL A 235 -17.62 18.36 12.65
CA VAL A 235 -17.15 19.73 12.85
C VAL A 235 -17.34 20.06 14.33
N LYS A 236 -16.23 20.19 15.05
CA LYS A 236 -16.23 20.46 16.49
C LYS A 236 -16.87 21.82 16.78
N PRO A 237 -17.51 21.99 17.94
CA PRO A 237 -18.08 23.27 18.33
C PRO A 237 -16.97 24.31 18.46
N ARG A 238 -16.91 25.24 17.51
CA ARG A 238 -15.89 26.31 17.50
C ARG A 238 -16.28 27.45 18.45
N GLY A 239 -17.58 27.64 18.64
CA GLY A 239 -18.15 28.75 19.40
C GLY A 239 -17.94 30.13 18.75
N VAL A 240 -17.44 30.14 17.50
CA VAL A 240 -17.20 31.34 16.70
C VAL A 240 -17.58 31.02 15.25
N ASP A 241 -18.50 31.78 14.71
CA ASP A 241 -18.97 31.72 13.33
C ASP A 241 -17.83 32.14 12.36
N PRO A 242 -17.35 31.23 11.50
CA PRO A 242 -16.28 31.50 10.56
C PRO A 242 -16.58 32.65 9.59
N ASP A 243 -17.83 32.81 9.17
CA ASP A 243 -18.22 33.78 8.14
C ASP A 243 -18.34 35.20 8.68
N LYS A 244 -18.55 35.34 10.00
CA LYS A 244 -18.67 36.64 10.68
C LYS A 244 -17.38 37.09 11.37
N CYS A 245 -16.50 36.17 11.74
CA CYS A 245 -15.32 36.51 12.53
C CYS A 245 -14.33 37.37 11.72
N ILE A 246 -14.03 38.57 12.23
CA ILE A 246 -13.03 39.47 11.63
C ILE A 246 -11.61 39.33 12.22
N GLY A 247 -11.38 38.34 13.09
CA GLY A 247 -10.05 38.05 13.63
C GLY A 247 -9.41 39.15 14.51
N CYS A 248 -10.19 40.11 15.04
CA CYS A 248 -9.67 41.30 15.74
C CYS A 248 -9.05 41.04 17.13
N GLY A 249 -9.41 39.93 17.80
CA GLY A 249 -8.88 39.57 19.12
C GLY A 249 -9.46 40.30 20.33
N ALA A 250 -10.50 41.13 20.16
CA ALA A 250 -11.16 41.80 21.30
C ALA A 250 -11.68 40.78 22.35
N CYS A 251 -12.13 39.61 21.90
CA CYS A 251 -12.68 38.56 22.74
C CYS A 251 -11.64 37.87 23.64
N SER A 252 -10.40 37.69 23.19
CA SER A 252 -9.35 37.04 23.99
C SER A 252 -8.83 37.96 25.11
N GLN A 253 -8.83 39.27 24.88
CA GLN A 253 -8.41 40.27 25.88
C GLN A 253 -9.31 40.30 27.11
N VAL A 254 -10.60 40.03 26.94
CA VAL A 254 -11.59 40.01 28.04
C VAL A 254 -11.77 38.64 28.67
N CYS A 255 -11.16 37.59 28.13
CA CYS A 255 -11.33 36.23 28.64
C CYS A 255 -10.60 36.03 29.98
N PRO A 256 -11.31 35.69 31.07
CA PRO A 256 -10.69 35.45 32.36
C PRO A 256 -10.04 34.07 32.47
N SER A 257 -10.52 33.09 31.68
CA SER A 257 -10.04 31.71 31.73
C SER A 257 -8.81 31.49 30.85
N LYS A 258 -7.99 30.52 31.26
CA LYS A 258 -6.72 30.17 30.63
C LYS A 258 -6.63 28.66 30.41
N ALA A 259 -5.83 28.27 29.44
CA ALA A 259 -5.51 26.89 29.10
C ALA A 259 -4.02 26.78 28.75
N LYS A 260 -3.49 25.56 28.70
CA LYS A 260 -2.17 25.31 28.13
C LYS A 260 -2.17 25.69 26.65
N ASP A 261 -1.06 26.23 26.18
CA ASP A 261 -0.88 26.58 24.77
C ASP A 261 -0.24 25.42 24.02
N GLU A 262 -1.05 24.66 23.29
CA GLU A 262 -0.63 23.47 22.53
C GLU A 262 0.32 23.83 21.39
N TYR A 263 0.13 24.99 20.74
CA TYR A 263 1.03 25.45 19.67
C TYR A 263 2.46 25.70 20.19
N ASN A 264 2.56 26.12 21.46
CA ASN A 264 3.81 26.34 22.16
C ASN A 264 4.22 25.15 23.05
N GLU A 265 3.76 23.94 22.75
CA GLU A 265 4.14 22.69 23.45
C GLU A 265 3.89 22.76 24.97
N GLY A 266 2.88 23.52 25.39
CA GLY A 266 2.53 23.70 26.81
C GLY A 266 3.50 24.57 27.63
N LEU A 267 4.50 25.19 26.99
CA LEU A 267 5.48 26.08 27.64
C LEU A 267 4.90 27.45 28.06
N SER A 268 3.66 27.75 27.65
CA SER A 268 2.95 28.97 28.03
C SER A 268 1.45 28.72 28.17
N GLU A 269 0.73 29.72 28.67
CA GLU A 269 -0.72 29.69 28.77
C GLU A 269 -1.35 30.57 27.67
N ARG A 270 -2.43 30.08 27.07
CA ARG A 270 -3.32 30.85 26.20
C ARG A 270 -4.66 31.11 26.90
N LYS A 271 -5.50 31.93 26.29
CA LYS A 271 -6.89 32.14 26.72
C LYS A 271 -7.78 31.01 26.22
N SER A 272 -8.92 30.77 26.88
CA SER A 272 -9.90 29.78 26.40
C SER A 272 -10.52 30.15 25.05
N ILE A 273 -10.71 31.45 24.75
CA ILE A 273 -10.96 31.91 23.39
C ILE A 273 -9.66 32.42 22.76
N TYR A 274 -9.22 31.78 21.69
CA TYR A 274 -7.87 31.92 21.17
C TYR A 274 -7.82 31.80 19.65
N ARG A 275 -6.69 32.23 19.09
CA ARG A 275 -6.26 31.88 17.73
C ARG A 275 -4.91 31.18 17.88
N PRO A 276 -4.67 29.99 17.29
CA PRO A 276 -3.50 29.16 17.60
C PRO A 276 -2.16 29.92 17.47
N PHE A 277 -2.00 30.69 16.40
CA PHE A 277 -0.84 31.54 16.17
C PHE A 277 -1.23 32.76 15.31
N PRO A 278 -0.40 33.81 15.23
CA PRO A 278 -0.79 35.05 14.56
C PRO A 278 -1.12 34.90 13.06
N GLN A 279 -0.41 34.02 12.36
CA GLN A 279 -0.57 33.72 10.94
C GLN A 279 -1.53 32.55 10.65
N ALA A 280 -2.36 32.17 11.63
CA ALA A 280 -3.29 31.04 11.49
C ALA A 280 -4.21 31.20 10.28
N VAL A 281 -4.46 30.08 9.59
CA VAL A 281 -5.35 29.97 8.44
C VAL A 281 -6.35 28.84 8.69
N PRO A 282 -7.67 29.13 8.73
CA PRO A 282 -8.26 30.46 8.58
C PRO A 282 -7.94 31.36 9.78
N SER A 283 -7.98 32.69 9.58
CA SER A 283 -7.62 33.67 10.64
C SER A 283 -8.78 33.92 11.61
N ILE A 284 -9.26 32.85 12.23
CA ILE A 284 -10.49 32.80 13.03
C ILE A 284 -10.15 32.40 14.47
N TYR A 285 -10.93 32.92 15.43
CA TYR A 285 -10.83 32.52 16.83
C TYR A 285 -11.66 31.27 17.12
N THR A 286 -11.27 30.51 18.13
CA THR A 286 -11.96 29.29 18.59
C THR A 286 -12.09 29.34 20.11
N ILE A 287 -13.20 28.84 20.64
CA ILE A 287 -13.40 28.59 22.06
C ILE A 287 -13.00 27.15 22.36
N ASP A 288 -12.01 26.99 23.21
CA ASP A 288 -11.75 25.73 23.91
C ASP A 288 -12.79 25.60 25.04
N PHE A 289 -13.76 24.73 24.81
CA PHE A 289 -14.87 24.50 25.74
C PHE A 289 -14.50 23.70 26.99
N GLU A 290 -13.35 23.01 27.00
CA GLU A 290 -12.88 22.30 28.20
C GLU A 290 -12.38 23.28 29.26
N SER A 291 -11.73 24.37 28.83
CA SER A 291 -11.26 25.43 29.73
C SER A 291 -12.25 26.61 29.89
N CYS A 292 -13.28 26.72 29.04
CA CYS A 292 -14.23 27.83 29.08
C CYS A 292 -15.20 27.76 30.26
N ILE A 293 -15.27 28.83 31.06
CA ILE A 293 -16.23 28.96 32.17
C ILE A 293 -17.61 29.53 31.75
N LYS A 294 -17.88 29.66 30.46
CA LYS A 294 -19.14 30.18 29.87
C LYS A 294 -19.66 31.51 30.46
N CYS A 295 -18.78 32.45 30.79
CA CYS A 295 -19.17 33.74 31.39
C CYS A 295 -19.79 34.78 30.41
N GLY A 296 -19.75 34.51 29.10
CA GLY A 296 -20.29 35.37 28.03
C GLY A 296 -19.56 36.72 27.83
N ALA A 297 -18.40 36.94 28.45
CA ALA A 297 -17.66 38.21 28.31
C ALA A 297 -17.16 38.44 26.87
N CYS A 298 -16.69 37.38 26.21
CA CYS A 298 -16.26 37.39 24.82
C CYS A 298 -17.42 37.74 23.88
N GLU A 299 -18.58 37.11 24.08
CA GLU A 299 -19.80 37.32 23.29
C GLU A 299 -20.27 38.79 23.35
N ARG A 300 -20.42 39.36 24.55
CA ARG A 300 -20.83 40.77 24.75
C ARG A 300 -19.87 41.80 24.13
N THR A 301 -18.60 41.43 23.96
CA THR A 301 -17.55 42.32 23.43
C THR A 301 -17.36 42.16 21.93
N CYS A 302 -17.88 41.10 21.31
CA CYS A 302 -17.64 40.80 19.90
C CYS A 302 -18.35 41.82 18.99
N PRO A 303 -17.62 42.65 18.22
CA PRO A 303 -18.24 43.66 17.38
C PRO A 303 -18.95 43.07 16.15
N ALA A 304 -18.62 41.83 15.78
CA ALA A 304 -19.18 41.15 14.61
C ALA A 304 -20.30 40.16 14.97
N GLU A 305 -20.67 40.07 16.26
CA GLU A 305 -21.71 39.13 16.74
C GLU A 305 -21.47 37.70 16.25
N ALA A 306 -20.20 37.30 16.23
CA ALA A 306 -19.73 36.03 15.68
C ALA A 306 -19.65 34.91 16.72
N ILE A 307 -19.88 35.18 18.01
CA ILE A 307 -19.63 34.22 19.08
C ILE A 307 -20.93 33.58 19.53
N ASP A 308 -20.95 32.25 19.62
CA ASP A 308 -22.01 31.46 20.23
C ASP A 308 -21.40 30.49 21.25
N ILE A 309 -21.59 30.76 22.54
CA ILE A 309 -21.04 29.93 23.63
C ILE A 309 -21.78 28.60 23.82
N ASN A 310 -22.84 28.36 23.06
CA ASN A 310 -23.63 27.13 23.08
C ASN A 310 -23.61 26.39 21.74
N ASP A 311 -22.65 26.70 20.86
CA ASP A 311 -22.40 25.98 19.61
C ASP A 311 -22.37 24.46 19.87
N PRO A 312 -23.30 23.68 19.30
CA PRO A 312 -23.36 22.24 19.49
C PRO A 312 -22.37 21.48 18.60
N GLY A 313 -21.70 22.14 17.65
CA GLY A 313 -21.02 21.48 16.54
C GLY A 313 -22.00 20.93 15.51
N LYS A 314 -21.49 20.28 14.46
CA LYS A 314 -22.34 19.67 13.42
C LYS A 314 -21.65 18.51 12.71
N THR A 315 -22.46 17.61 12.17
CA THR A 315 -21.99 16.55 11.27
C THR A 315 -22.22 16.96 9.82
N LEU A 316 -21.20 16.77 8.98
CA LEU A 316 -21.27 16.91 7.53
C LEU A 316 -21.11 15.53 6.89
N GLU A 317 -21.83 15.31 5.79
CA GLU A 317 -21.65 14.13 4.94
C GLU A 317 -21.09 14.58 3.60
N LEU A 318 -19.97 14.00 3.20
CA LEU A 318 -19.29 14.28 1.94
C LEU A 318 -19.19 12.99 1.13
N ASN A 319 -19.44 13.08 -0.18
CA ASN A 319 -19.17 11.99 -1.10
C ASN A 319 -17.93 12.32 -1.93
N VAL A 320 -16.97 11.41 -2.00
CA VAL A 320 -15.68 11.62 -2.67
C VAL A 320 -15.25 10.37 -3.41
N GLY A 321 -14.53 10.53 -4.52
CA GLY A 321 -14.01 9.38 -5.26
C GLY A 321 -12.67 8.86 -4.76
N ALA A 322 -11.89 9.72 -4.10
CA ALA A 322 -10.57 9.38 -3.59
C ALA A 322 -10.27 10.06 -2.26
N ILE A 323 -9.35 9.46 -1.49
CA ILE A 323 -8.91 9.94 -0.17
C ILE A 323 -7.39 10.02 -0.13
N VAL A 324 -6.84 11.11 0.46
CA VAL A 324 -5.42 11.25 0.76
C VAL A 324 -5.22 11.41 2.26
N LEU A 325 -4.51 10.46 2.87
CA LEU A 325 -4.11 10.49 4.28
C LEU A 325 -2.81 11.28 4.45
N ALA A 326 -2.85 12.35 5.23
CA ALA A 326 -1.74 13.28 5.44
C ALA A 326 -1.69 13.82 6.88
N THR A 327 -2.09 13.00 7.86
CA THR A 327 -2.27 13.39 9.27
C THR A 327 -0.98 13.65 10.05
N GLY A 328 0.19 13.45 9.42
CA GLY A 328 1.47 13.80 10.02
C GLY A 328 1.96 12.77 11.04
N PHE A 329 2.41 13.25 12.20
CA PHE A 329 3.05 12.45 13.25
C PHE A 329 2.84 13.08 14.63
N GLU A 330 3.24 12.35 15.67
CA GLU A 330 3.41 12.87 17.04
C GLU A 330 4.80 12.49 17.57
N LEU A 331 5.24 13.16 18.63
CA LEU A 331 6.40 12.70 19.39
C LEU A 331 5.96 11.65 20.42
N TYR A 332 6.72 10.57 20.53
CA TYR A 332 6.54 9.60 21.60
C TYR A 332 6.69 10.28 22.97
N ASP A 333 5.77 9.98 23.88
CA ASP A 333 5.83 10.46 25.25
C ASP A 333 7.05 9.89 25.97
N ILE A 334 8.10 10.69 26.03
CA ILE A 334 9.38 10.32 26.61
C ILE A 334 9.38 10.37 28.14
N GLY A 335 8.29 10.82 28.77
CA GLY A 335 8.15 10.83 30.24
C GLY A 335 8.23 9.43 30.86
N GLY A 336 7.88 8.38 30.08
CA GLY A 336 8.06 6.99 30.49
C GLY A 336 9.52 6.53 30.58
N LEU A 337 10.46 7.23 29.93
CA LEU A 337 11.89 6.95 29.99
C LEU A 337 12.53 7.77 31.12
N THR A 338 12.30 7.32 32.36
CA THR A 338 12.66 8.06 33.57
C THR A 338 14.15 8.38 33.69
N ASN A 339 15.03 7.63 33.01
CA ASN A 339 16.46 7.88 32.96
C ASN A 339 16.82 9.22 32.29
N TYR A 340 15.93 9.80 31.48
CA TYR A 340 16.15 11.11 30.87
C TYR A 340 15.54 12.27 31.67
N GLY A 341 14.69 12.00 32.66
CA GLY A 341 14.17 13.03 33.57
C GLY A 341 13.20 14.05 32.95
N TYR A 342 12.64 13.77 31.76
CA TYR A 342 11.63 14.63 31.14
C TYR A 342 10.36 14.72 32.00
N GLY A 343 9.78 15.92 32.09
CA GLY A 343 8.61 16.19 32.95
C GLY A 343 8.91 16.29 34.46
N ILE A 344 10.11 15.89 34.89
CA ILE A 344 10.57 15.98 36.29
C ILE A 344 11.58 17.12 36.44
N TYR A 345 12.57 17.20 35.55
CA TYR A 345 13.62 18.20 35.60
C TYR A 345 13.26 19.41 34.73
N PRO A 346 13.24 20.64 35.29
CA PRO A 346 12.94 21.85 34.54
C PRO A 346 13.87 22.08 33.34
N ASN A 347 15.11 21.59 33.43
CA ASN A 347 16.17 21.77 32.45
C ASN A 347 16.13 20.74 31.30
N VAL A 348 15.14 19.84 31.26
CA VAL A 348 15.02 18.82 30.23
C VAL A 348 13.80 19.12 29.37
N VAL A 349 14.04 19.38 28.08
CA VAL A 349 13.01 19.71 27.09
C VAL A 349 13.08 18.77 25.89
N THR A 350 12.00 18.69 25.12
CA THR A 350 11.99 17.99 23.82
C THR A 350 12.52 18.87 22.70
N SER A 351 12.81 18.27 21.56
CA SER A 351 13.24 18.98 20.37
C SER A 351 12.18 19.92 19.80
N LEU A 352 10.88 19.62 19.93
CA LEU A 352 9.80 20.53 19.52
C LEU A 352 9.65 21.71 20.50
N GLU A 353 9.74 21.47 21.81
CA GLU A 353 9.80 22.55 22.80
C GLU A 353 10.97 23.49 22.50
N MET A 354 12.13 22.94 22.10
CA MET A 354 13.29 23.74 21.71
C MET A 354 13.05 24.56 20.43
N GLU A 355 12.26 24.06 19.45
CA GLU A 355 11.82 24.89 18.31
C GLU A 355 11.04 26.12 18.80
N ARG A 356 10.13 25.94 19.75
CA ARG A 356 9.34 27.03 20.33
C ARG A 356 10.20 28.00 21.13
N ILE A 357 11.17 27.53 21.91
CA ILE A 357 12.13 28.38 22.64
C ILE A 357 12.99 29.23 21.68
N LEU A 358 13.35 28.69 20.51
CA LEU A 358 14.15 29.39 19.51
C LEU A 358 13.34 30.38 18.65
N ASP A 359 12.02 30.28 18.65
CA ASP A 359 11.13 31.14 17.87
C ASP A 359 10.94 32.52 18.51
N VAL A 360 11.02 33.56 17.69
CA VAL A 360 10.75 34.95 18.09
C VAL A 360 9.29 35.17 18.48
N ASN A 361 8.38 34.37 17.91
CA ASN A 361 6.96 34.34 18.28
C ASN A 361 6.65 33.24 19.30
N GLY A 362 7.67 32.57 19.82
CA GLY A 362 7.56 31.54 20.85
C GLY A 362 7.39 32.11 22.25
N PRO A 363 7.18 31.24 23.24
CA PRO A 363 6.83 31.61 24.62
C PRO A 363 7.93 32.40 25.34
N THR A 364 9.19 32.24 24.94
CA THR A 364 10.33 32.97 25.51
C THR A 364 10.76 34.17 24.64
N GLY A 365 10.08 34.44 23.52
CA GLY A 365 10.47 35.50 22.58
C GLY A 365 11.91 35.31 22.04
N SER A 366 12.30 34.06 21.78
CA SER A 366 13.67 33.65 21.41
C SER A 366 14.74 33.89 22.49
N GLN A 367 14.36 34.16 23.75
CA GLN A 367 15.31 34.19 24.87
C GLN A 367 15.72 32.75 25.25
N LEU A 368 17.04 32.55 25.40
CA LEU A 368 17.61 31.26 25.76
C LEU A 368 17.63 31.09 27.28
N ILE A 369 16.48 30.65 27.79
CA ILE A 369 16.23 30.43 29.21
C ILE A 369 15.64 29.04 29.42
N VAL A 370 15.81 28.50 30.61
CA VAL A 370 15.04 27.34 31.07
C VAL A 370 13.59 27.82 31.32
N PRO A 371 12.58 27.35 30.56
CA PRO A 371 11.25 27.98 30.55
C PRO A 371 10.59 28.08 31.92
N GLN A 372 10.72 27.04 32.75
CA GLN A 372 10.08 27.00 34.06
C GLN A 372 10.77 27.87 35.12
N THR A 373 12.09 28.08 35.01
CA THR A 373 12.88 28.79 36.05
C THR A 373 13.33 30.18 35.62
N GLY A 374 13.30 30.49 34.32
CA GLY A 374 13.79 31.74 33.76
C GLY A 374 15.32 31.89 33.78
N LYS A 375 16.07 30.86 34.18
CA LYS A 375 17.53 30.91 34.25
C LYS A 375 18.14 30.93 32.85
N GLU A 376 19.18 31.74 32.68
CA GLU A 376 19.94 31.87 31.43
C GLU A 376 20.64 30.56 31.06
N VAL A 377 20.57 30.17 29.79
CA VAL A 377 21.21 28.96 29.25
C VAL A 377 22.47 29.35 28.49
N LYS A 378 23.63 28.82 28.88
CA LYS A 378 24.95 29.04 28.23
C LYS A 378 25.51 27.77 27.61
N SER A 379 25.03 26.62 28.05
CA SER A 379 25.46 25.30 27.60
C SER A 379 24.27 24.36 27.43
N ILE A 380 24.27 23.59 26.33
CA ILE A 380 23.19 22.69 25.95
C ILE A 380 23.76 21.34 25.52
N ALA A 381 23.12 20.25 25.93
CA ALA A 381 23.37 18.92 25.38
C ALA A 381 22.15 18.37 24.63
N TYR A 382 22.36 17.91 23.40
CA TYR A 382 21.38 17.15 22.63
C TYR A 382 21.57 15.66 22.87
N VAL A 383 20.48 14.98 23.17
CA VAL A 383 20.41 13.53 23.31
C VAL A 383 19.72 12.97 22.08
N LEU A 384 20.51 12.55 21.09
CA LEU A 384 19.96 11.93 19.89
C LEU A 384 19.49 10.51 20.18
N CYS A 385 18.51 10.06 19.39
CA CYS A 385 17.91 8.73 19.55
C CYS A 385 17.39 8.50 20.98
N ALA A 386 16.86 9.54 21.63
CA ALA A 386 16.31 9.44 22.99
C ALA A 386 15.03 8.59 22.92
N GLY A 387 15.15 7.27 23.08
CA GLY A 387 14.07 6.31 22.88
C GLY A 387 13.86 5.82 21.45
N SER A 388 14.63 6.28 20.45
CA SER A 388 14.63 5.70 19.09
C SER A 388 15.79 4.73 18.92
N ARG A 389 15.69 3.77 17.99
CA ARG A 389 16.68 2.68 17.85
C ARG A 389 16.91 1.98 19.19
N ASP A 390 15.81 1.73 19.88
CA ASP A 390 15.76 1.13 21.20
C ASP A 390 14.75 -0.03 21.17
N THR A 391 15.26 -1.25 21.25
CA THR A 391 14.48 -2.49 21.15
C THR A 391 13.94 -2.97 22.49
N GLU A 392 14.30 -2.32 23.60
CA GLU A 392 13.94 -2.76 24.95
C GLU A 392 12.79 -1.93 25.53
N VAL A 393 12.95 -0.60 25.54
CA VAL A 393 12.03 0.31 26.24
C VAL A 393 11.50 1.45 25.38
N GLY A 394 12.07 1.67 24.19
CA GLY A 394 11.68 2.73 23.28
C GLY A 394 11.01 2.20 22.01
N ARG A 395 11.50 2.67 20.86
CA ARG A 395 11.06 2.27 19.52
C ARG A 395 12.24 1.78 18.68
N PRO A 396 12.11 0.63 18.00
CA PRO A 396 13.23 0.01 17.28
C PRO A 396 13.66 0.81 16.04
N HIS A 397 12.74 1.58 15.44
CA HIS A 397 13.00 2.34 14.22
C HIS A 397 13.80 3.61 14.44
N CYS A 398 14.28 4.18 13.33
CA CYS A 398 14.96 5.46 13.29
C CYS A 398 14.02 6.58 12.84
N SER A 399 13.91 7.66 13.62
CA SER A 399 13.09 8.83 13.28
C SER A 399 13.63 9.68 12.10
N ARG A 400 14.75 9.28 11.47
CA ARG A 400 15.39 9.84 10.26
C ARG A 400 15.80 11.33 10.27
N VAL A 401 15.01 12.23 10.86
CA VAL A 401 15.21 13.69 10.85
C VAL A 401 15.84 14.23 12.13
N CYS A 402 15.94 13.43 13.20
CA CYS A 402 16.44 13.89 14.51
C CYS A 402 17.88 14.39 14.50
N CYS A 403 18.75 13.75 13.72
CA CYS A 403 20.09 14.26 13.50
C CYS A 403 20.04 15.65 12.86
N LEU A 404 19.22 15.84 11.82
CA LEU A 404 19.19 17.06 11.03
C LEU A 404 18.56 18.24 11.75
N TYR A 405 17.43 18.06 12.46
CA TYR A 405 16.89 19.16 13.26
C TYR A 405 17.81 19.53 14.42
N SER A 406 18.54 18.57 14.99
CA SER A 406 19.48 18.86 16.09
C SER A 406 20.70 19.61 15.58
N LEU A 407 21.23 19.25 14.41
CA LEU A 407 22.26 20.02 13.72
C LEU A 407 21.78 21.46 13.43
N LYS A 408 20.53 21.61 12.97
CA LYS A 408 19.92 22.91 12.70
C LYS A 408 19.85 23.77 13.97
N GLN A 409 19.25 23.24 15.03
CA GLN A 409 19.13 23.96 16.29
C GLN A 409 20.52 24.26 16.89
N ALA A 410 21.47 23.33 16.81
CA ALA A 410 22.85 23.53 17.23
C ALA A 410 23.53 24.68 16.48
N GLN A 411 23.39 24.78 15.16
CA GLN A 411 23.94 25.91 14.41
C GLN A 411 23.35 27.26 14.85
N LEU A 412 22.03 27.32 15.05
CA LEU A 412 21.36 28.54 15.53
C LEU A 412 21.86 28.97 16.92
N LEU A 413 22.17 28.00 17.77
CA LEU A 413 22.73 28.22 19.11
C LEU A 413 24.20 28.63 19.07
N ARG A 414 25.03 27.98 18.23
CA ARG A 414 26.45 28.33 18.05
C ARG A 414 26.62 29.73 17.49
N ASP A 415 25.73 30.17 16.59
CA ASP A 415 25.72 31.55 16.07
C ASP A 415 25.44 32.59 17.18
N ARG A 416 24.86 32.16 18.31
CA ARG A 416 24.61 32.99 19.50
C ARG A 416 25.66 32.80 20.60
N GLY A 417 26.73 32.04 20.34
CA GLY A 417 27.82 31.81 21.30
C GLY A 417 27.55 30.77 22.39
N ILE A 418 26.49 29.96 22.25
CA ILE A 418 26.14 28.92 23.22
C ILE A 418 27.00 27.69 23.04
N ASP A 419 27.47 27.08 24.13
CA ASP A 419 28.17 25.80 24.09
C ASP A 419 27.20 24.64 23.82
N VAL A 420 27.45 23.89 22.75
CA VAL A 420 26.55 22.81 22.31
C VAL A 420 27.30 21.49 22.23
N TRP A 421 26.74 20.49 22.91
CA TRP A 421 27.14 19.09 22.84
C TRP A 421 26.06 18.28 22.13
N ILE A 422 26.45 17.35 21.27
CA ILE A 422 25.54 16.42 20.59
C ILE A 422 26.00 15.01 20.90
N HIS A 423 25.23 14.30 21.72
CA HIS A 423 25.44 12.89 22.03
C HIS A 423 24.70 12.03 21.02
N TYR A 424 25.41 11.15 20.32
CA TYR A 424 24.88 10.43 19.17
C TYR A 424 25.46 9.01 19.04
N ILE A 425 24.72 8.11 18.39
CA ILE A 425 25.23 6.80 17.96
C ILE A 425 25.86 6.93 16.57
N ASP A 426 25.04 7.39 15.61
CA ASP A 426 25.44 7.71 14.24
C ASP A 426 24.81 9.05 13.83
N ILE A 427 25.57 9.91 13.15
CA ILE A 427 25.00 11.07 12.47
C ILE A 427 24.43 10.59 11.14
N ARG A 428 23.10 10.60 11.03
CA ARG A 428 22.39 10.25 9.80
C ARG A 428 22.01 11.53 9.07
N ALA A 429 22.85 11.92 8.12
CA ALA A 429 22.64 13.07 7.25
C ALA A 429 22.46 12.65 5.76
N PRO A 430 21.52 11.72 5.43
CA PRO A 430 21.33 11.29 4.04
C PRO A 430 20.49 12.31 3.28
N GLY A 431 21.06 12.92 2.24
CA GLY A 431 20.35 13.88 1.40
C GLY A 431 21.27 14.89 0.74
N ARG A 432 20.72 15.67 -0.20
CA ARG A 432 21.49 16.70 -0.88
C ARG A 432 21.87 17.80 0.11
N ARG A 433 23.18 18.02 0.30
CA ARG A 433 23.78 19.04 1.19
C ARG A 433 23.70 18.75 2.68
N TYR A 434 23.25 17.56 3.10
CA TYR A 434 23.07 17.25 4.52
C TYR A 434 24.40 16.93 5.22
N GLU A 435 25.33 16.28 4.54
CA GLU A 435 26.69 16.04 5.05
C GLU A 435 27.47 17.36 5.20
N GLU A 436 27.34 18.26 4.23
CA GLU A 436 27.93 19.59 4.30
C GLU A 436 27.30 20.40 5.45
N PHE A 437 26.00 20.24 5.69
CA PHE A 437 25.31 20.85 6.83
C PHE A 437 25.84 20.30 8.17
N TYR A 438 26.10 19.00 8.26
CA TYR A 438 26.79 18.41 9.40
C TYR A 438 28.19 19.00 9.59
N ARG A 439 29.02 19.06 8.54
CA ARG A 439 30.37 19.64 8.58
C ARG A 439 30.35 21.10 9.03
N THR A 440 29.45 21.92 8.50
CA THR A 440 29.29 23.32 8.93
C THR A 440 28.93 23.42 10.42
N THR A 441 28.16 22.47 10.95
CA THR A 441 27.84 22.44 12.38
C THR A 441 29.08 22.19 13.25
N GLN A 442 30.00 21.33 12.79
CA GLN A 442 31.30 21.12 13.43
C GLN A 442 32.20 22.36 13.31
N GLU A 443 32.26 22.99 12.13
CA GLU A 443 33.04 24.22 11.89
C GLU A 443 32.57 25.39 12.77
N LYS A 444 31.27 25.45 13.11
CA LYS A 444 30.70 26.41 14.08
C LYS A 444 31.01 26.06 15.55
N GLY A 445 31.69 24.95 15.80
CA GLY A 445 32.19 24.57 17.12
C GLY A 445 31.23 23.75 17.98
N ALA A 446 30.19 23.14 17.40
CA ALA A 446 29.41 22.13 18.13
C ALA A 446 30.30 20.89 18.40
N ARG A 447 30.21 20.36 19.62
CA ARG A 447 31.00 19.21 20.07
C ARG A 447 30.18 17.93 19.91
N PHE A 448 30.76 16.90 19.33
CA PHE A 448 30.09 15.64 19.03
C PHE A 448 30.67 14.54 19.92
N VAL A 449 29.80 13.86 20.67
CA VAL A 449 30.16 12.73 21.54
C VAL A 449 29.53 11.49 20.94
N LYS A 450 30.36 10.56 20.47
CA LYS A 450 29.87 9.28 19.94
C LYS A 450 29.59 8.31 21.10
N GLY A 451 28.33 8.26 21.51
CA GLY A 451 27.79 7.26 22.42
C GLY A 451 26.38 7.60 22.89
N LYS A 452 25.62 6.56 23.26
CA LYS A 452 24.25 6.70 23.76
C LYS A 452 24.30 7.21 25.20
N VAL A 453 23.47 8.20 25.51
CA VAL A 453 23.30 8.71 26.88
C VAL A 453 22.61 7.65 27.73
N THR A 454 23.21 7.35 28.87
CA THR A 454 22.67 6.39 29.83
C THR A 454 21.61 7.04 30.70
N GLU A 455 21.89 8.22 31.24
CA GLU A 455 21.00 8.95 32.13
C GLU A 455 21.33 10.45 32.17
N VAL A 456 20.33 11.23 32.62
CA VAL A 456 20.43 12.65 32.96
C VAL A 456 20.21 12.78 34.47
N ILE A 457 21.14 13.44 35.15
CA ILE A 457 21.14 13.57 36.61
C ILE A 457 20.99 15.05 36.97
N PRO A 458 20.07 15.43 37.88
CA PRO A 458 19.91 16.81 38.31
C PRO A 458 21.04 17.21 39.26
N GLU A 459 21.63 18.40 39.06
CA GLU A 459 22.66 18.98 39.94
C GLU A 459 22.40 20.47 40.15
N ASP A 460 21.73 20.84 41.25
CA ASP A 460 21.40 22.23 41.62
C ASP A 460 20.76 23.03 40.47
N ASP A 461 21.58 23.84 39.79
CA ASP A 461 21.18 24.79 38.75
C ASP A 461 21.39 24.24 37.32
N HIS A 462 22.10 23.13 37.19
CA HIS A 462 22.43 22.47 35.93
C HIS A 462 22.00 20.98 35.95
N VAL A 463 22.22 20.29 34.83
CA VAL A 463 22.02 18.85 34.71
C VAL A 463 23.28 18.19 34.16
N LEU A 464 23.57 17.00 34.65
CA LEU A 464 24.71 16.20 34.25
C LEU A 464 24.27 15.14 33.25
N VAL A 465 24.81 15.17 32.04
CA VAL A 465 24.57 14.15 31.01
C VAL A 465 25.66 13.10 31.07
N ARG A 466 25.28 11.86 31.42
CA ARG A 466 26.20 10.73 31.51
C ARG A 466 26.12 9.87 30.25
N SER A 467 27.26 9.64 29.60
CA SER A 467 27.37 8.77 28.42
C SER A 467 28.75 8.15 28.32
N GLU A 468 28.88 7.05 27.59
CA GLU A 468 30.18 6.55 27.15
C GLU A 468 30.64 7.35 25.92
N ASP A 469 31.87 7.85 25.91
CA ASP A 469 32.53 8.31 24.68
C ASP A 469 33.27 7.12 24.06
N MET A 470 32.67 6.53 23.03
CA MET A 470 33.20 5.34 22.35
C MET A 470 34.51 5.63 21.59
N MET A 471 34.80 6.89 21.26
CA MET A 471 36.04 7.26 20.59
C MET A 471 37.21 7.31 21.59
N LEU A 472 36.92 7.70 22.83
CA LEU A 472 37.89 7.76 23.93
C LEU A 472 37.86 6.53 24.85
N ASN A 473 36.88 5.63 24.65
CA ASN A 473 36.63 4.43 25.45
C ASN A 473 36.57 4.73 26.95
N ARG A 474 35.78 5.75 27.34
CA ARG A 474 35.60 6.16 28.73
C ARG A 474 34.20 6.72 28.97
N MET A 475 33.73 6.61 30.22
CA MET A 475 32.57 7.37 30.66
C MET A 475 32.90 8.86 30.71
N ILE A 476 31.96 9.68 30.26
CA ILE A 476 32.01 11.14 30.38
C ILE A 476 30.76 11.64 31.09
N GLU A 477 30.93 12.73 31.81
CA GLU A 477 29.87 13.45 32.49
C GLU A 477 29.94 14.91 32.05
N ASN A 478 28.91 15.36 31.37
CA ASN A 478 28.86 16.68 30.75
C ASN A 478 27.85 17.56 31.49
N PRO A 479 28.29 18.48 32.37
CA PRO A 479 27.40 19.42 33.03
C PRO A 479 26.94 20.48 32.02
N VAL A 480 25.63 20.66 31.90
CA VAL A 480 25.00 21.63 30.99
C VAL A 480 23.79 22.29 31.63
N ASP A 481 23.45 23.51 31.18
CA ASP A 481 22.31 24.26 31.70
C ASP A 481 20.96 23.72 31.17
N LEU A 482 20.94 23.13 29.98
CA LEU A 482 19.73 22.57 29.35
C LEU A 482 20.04 21.29 28.57
N VAL A 483 19.13 20.33 28.62
CA VAL A 483 19.14 19.10 27.82
C VAL A 483 17.98 19.12 26.84
N VAL A 484 18.26 18.82 25.58
CA VAL A 484 17.25 18.67 24.52
C VAL A 484 17.19 17.21 24.10
N LEU A 485 16.07 16.56 24.38
CA LEU A 485 15.81 15.19 23.96
C LEU A 485 15.28 15.16 22.52
N ALA A 486 15.68 14.14 21.77
CA ALA A 486 15.18 13.88 20.42
C ALA A 486 14.32 12.60 20.41
N PRO A 487 13.00 12.69 20.71
CA PRO A 487 12.14 11.51 20.87
C PRO A 487 11.84 10.79 19.55
N PRO A 488 11.34 9.54 19.62
CA PRO A 488 10.74 8.86 18.47
C PRO A 488 9.62 9.67 17.84
N ILE A 489 9.58 9.61 16.52
CA ILE A 489 8.40 9.99 15.74
C ILE A 489 7.49 8.77 15.69
N VAL A 490 6.21 8.96 16.02
CA VAL A 490 5.18 7.91 16.06
C VAL A 490 3.90 8.39 15.40
N THR A 491 3.05 7.44 15.03
CA THR A 491 1.69 7.71 14.56
C THR A 491 0.74 7.82 15.75
N SER A 492 -0.21 8.76 15.70
CA SER A 492 -1.21 8.90 16.75
C SER A 492 -2.15 7.68 16.81
N GLN A 493 -2.66 7.36 17.99
CA GLN A 493 -3.65 6.29 18.16
C GLN A 493 -4.95 6.58 17.41
N GLU A 494 -5.29 7.86 17.23
CA GLU A 494 -6.47 8.27 16.45
C GLU A 494 -6.27 8.01 14.96
N THR A 495 -5.07 8.28 14.42
CA THR A 495 -4.73 7.97 13.03
C THR A 495 -4.76 6.46 12.77
N LEU A 496 -4.26 5.64 13.70
CA LEU A 496 -4.33 4.18 13.57
C LEU A 496 -5.77 3.67 13.54
N LYS A 497 -6.64 4.20 14.42
CA LYS A 497 -8.08 3.88 14.39
C LYS A 497 -8.76 4.33 13.10
N LEU A 498 -8.38 5.49 12.57
CA LEU A 498 -8.88 5.95 11.28
C LEU A 498 -8.44 5.01 10.14
N ALA A 499 -7.18 4.56 10.16
CA ALA A 499 -6.65 3.60 9.18
C ALA A 499 -7.36 2.26 9.25
N GLU A 500 -7.62 1.75 10.46
CA GLU A 500 -8.39 0.53 10.70
C GLU A 500 -9.82 0.66 10.14
N ASN A 501 -10.51 1.76 10.42
CA ASN A 501 -11.83 2.05 9.85
C ASN A 501 -11.80 2.12 8.31
N LEU A 502 -10.68 2.59 7.76
CA LEU A 502 -10.42 2.64 6.33
C LEU A 502 -9.88 1.33 5.77
N ARG A 503 -9.69 0.28 6.58
CA ARG A 503 -9.07 -0.98 6.17
C ARG A 503 -7.75 -0.77 5.44
N VAL A 504 -6.96 0.18 5.94
CA VAL A 504 -5.60 0.45 5.48
C VAL A 504 -4.66 -0.09 6.54
N PRO A 505 -3.83 -1.09 6.21
CA PRO A 505 -2.92 -1.70 7.17
C PRO A 505 -1.82 -0.73 7.60
N ALA A 506 -1.30 -0.96 8.80
CA ALA A 506 -0.08 -0.34 9.30
C ALA A 506 1.03 -1.40 9.42
N ASP A 507 2.28 -0.97 9.31
CA ASP A 507 3.46 -1.82 9.50
C ASP A 507 3.76 -2.08 10.98
N GLU A 508 4.81 -2.86 11.24
CA GLU A 508 5.29 -3.19 12.59
C GLU A 508 5.73 -1.97 13.42
N ASP A 509 6.14 -0.89 12.74
CA ASP A 509 6.52 0.39 13.35
C ASP A 509 5.31 1.33 13.56
N GLN A 510 4.10 0.85 13.23
CA GLN A 510 2.82 1.57 13.32
C GLN A 510 2.70 2.77 12.37
N PHE A 511 3.30 2.70 11.19
CA PHE A 511 3.05 3.64 10.08
C PHE A 511 2.15 3.01 9.03
N ILE A 512 1.46 3.82 8.24
CA ILE A 512 0.59 3.33 7.16
C ILE A 512 1.42 2.60 6.12
N LEU A 513 1.04 1.36 5.83
CA LEU A 513 1.72 0.52 4.88
C LEU A 513 1.36 0.91 3.44
N GLU A 514 2.37 1.28 2.66
CA GLU A 514 2.22 1.51 1.23
C GLU A 514 1.93 0.21 0.45
N ARG A 515 1.42 0.35 -0.78
CA ARG A 515 1.15 -0.78 -1.66
C ARG A 515 2.41 -1.56 -1.98
N HIS A 516 3.47 -0.82 -2.32
CA HIS A 516 4.79 -1.39 -2.56
C HIS A 516 5.89 -0.35 -2.30
N PRO A 517 6.92 -0.63 -1.47
CA PRO A 517 7.92 0.35 -1.03
C PRO A 517 8.71 1.09 -2.13
N LYS A 518 8.92 0.43 -3.27
CA LYS A 518 9.70 0.98 -4.40
C LYS A 518 8.87 1.39 -5.62
N LEU A 519 7.89 0.57 -6.00
CA LEU A 519 7.14 0.71 -7.25
C LEU A 519 5.90 1.59 -7.09
N ASP A 520 5.26 1.56 -5.92
CA ASP A 520 4.06 2.35 -5.65
C ASP A 520 3.99 2.81 -4.18
N PRO A 521 4.89 3.71 -3.75
CA PRO A 521 5.02 4.06 -2.35
C PRO A 521 3.95 5.06 -1.85
N MET A 522 3.14 5.63 -2.76
CA MET A 522 2.14 6.67 -2.42
C MET A 522 0.71 6.13 -2.38
N SER A 523 0.48 4.93 -2.94
CA SER A 523 -0.82 4.26 -2.89
C SER A 523 -0.86 3.35 -1.68
N THR A 524 -2.01 3.25 -1.02
CA THR A 524 -2.21 2.23 0.02
C THR A 524 -2.59 0.88 -0.61
N LYS A 525 -2.67 -0.17 0.21
CA LYS A 525 -3.22 -1.46 -0.22
C LYS A 525 -4.70 -1.35 -0.65
N ARG A 526 -5.45 -0.35 -0.17
CA ARG A 526 -6.83 -0.09 -0.60
C ARG A 526 -6.88 0.89 -1.77
N ASP A 527 -7.46 0.45 -2.88
CA ASP A 527 -7.68 1.29 -4.08
C ASP A 527 -8.43 2.59 -3.72
N GLY A 528 -8.10 3.69 -4.39
CA GLY A 528 -8.73 5.00 -4.14
C GLY A 528 -8.30 5.69 -2.84
N ILE A 529 -7.50 5.04 -1.99
CA ILE A 529 -6.90 5.64 -0.80
C ILE A 529 -5.38 5.72 -0.96
N TYR A 530 -4.87 6.93 -0.77
CA TYR A 530 -3.47 7.30 -0.91
C TYR A 530 -2.95 7.88 0.40
N ALA A 531 -1.64 7.87 0.58
CA ALA A 531 -1.01 8.45 1.76
C ALA A 531 0.21 9.29 1.37
N ALA A 532 0.52 10.32 2.15
CA ALA A 532 1.67 11.18 1.91
C ALA A 532 2.26 11.74 3.20
N GLY A 533 3.60 11.82 3.25
CA GLY A 533 4.32 12.42 4.36
C GLY A 533 4.60 11.46 5.49
N MET A 534 4.72 12.00 6.72
CA MET A 534 5.21 11.22 7.86
C MET A 534 4.27 10.09 8.34
N ILE A 535 3.05 10.03 7.80
CA ILE A 535 2.10 8.95 8.06
C ILE A 535 2.59 7.60 7.49
N ILE A 536 3.42 7.61 6.43
CA ILE A 536 4.11 6.44 5.84
C ILE A 536 5.56 6.38 6.37
N GLY A 537 5.79 6.78 7.61
CA GLY A 537 7.11 6.74 8.24
C GLY A 537 7.92 8.04 8.22
N PRO A 538 8.95 8.15 9.07
CA PRO A 538 9.67 9.41 9.31
C PRO A 538 10.46 9.90 8.10
N LYS A 539 10.36 11.20 7.78
CA LYS A 539 11.02 11.84 6.62
C LYS A 539 11.04 13.37 6.69
N ASP A 540 11.89 14.03 5.91
CA ASP A 540 11.97 15.50 5.91
C ASP A 540 10.88 16.18 5.05
N ILE A 541 10.86 17.51 5.10
CA ILE A 541 9.87 18.35 4.38
C ILE A 541 10.03 18.18 2.86
N GLN A 542 11.26 18.05 2.35
CA GLN A 542 11.51 17.92 0.91
C GLN A 542 10.91 16.63 0.36
N SER A 543 11.19 15.51 1.04
CA SER A 543 10.65 14.19 0.72
C SER A 543 9.13 14.22 0.85
N THR A 544 8.60 14.75 1.96
CA THR A 544 7.16 14.88 2.20
C THR A 544 6.44 15.66 1.09
N THR A 545 7.06 16.74 0.60
CA THR A 545 6.47 17.56 -0.48
C THR A 545 6.44 16.77 -1.79
N ALA A 546 7.54 16.10 -2.15
CA ALA A 546 7.60 15.27 -3.35
C ALA A 546 6.59 14.10 -3.30
N GLU A 547 6.43 13.46 -2.15
CA GLU A 547 5.44 12.41 -1.92
C GLU A 547 4.01 12.93 -2.08
N ALA A 548 3.69 14.09 -1.50
CA ALA A 548 2.38 14.70 -1.64
C ALA A 548 2.03 15.06 -3.09
N GLU A 549 3.01 15.53 -3.88
CA GLU A 549 2.82 15.75 -5.32
C GLU A 549 2.59 14.42 -6.07
N GLY A 550 3.32 13.36 -5.71
CA GLY A 550 3.14 12.01 -6.26
C GLY A 550 1.77 11.41 -5.93
N ALA A 551 1.32 11.53 -4.68
CA ALA A 551 0.00 11.09 -4.22
C ALA A 551 -1.11 11.84 -4.95
N ALA A 552 -0.99 13.17 -5.11
CA ALA A 552 -1.94 13.96 -5.90
C ALA A 552 -2.04 13.48 -7.35
N MET A 553 -0.91 13.17 -8.00
CA MET A 553 -0.93 12.63 -9.37
C MET A 553 -1.55 11.24 -9.46
N LYS A 554 -1.35 10.38 -8.46
CA LYS A 554 -2.02 9.07 -8.38
C LYS A 554 -3.54 9.21 -8.29
N VAL A 555 -4.02 10.16 -7.49
CA VAL A 555 -5.44 10.51 -7.41
C VAL A 555 -5.97 11.03 -8.74
N VAL A 556 -5.26 11.95 -9.40
CA VAL A 556 -5.66 12.47 -10.72
C VAL A 556 -5.80 11.33 -11.73
N ASN A 557 -4.82 10.42 -11.79
CA ASN A 557 -4.88 9.26 -12.68
C ASN A 557 -6.06 8.35 -12.36
N PHE A 558 -6.34 8.13 -11.08
CA PHE A 558 -7.45 7.30 -10.63
C PHE A 558 -8.81 7.88 -11.00
N LEU A 559 -9.00 9.20 -10.87
CA LEU A 559 -10.27 9.87 -11.13
C LEU A 559 -10.48 10.27 -12.59
N SER A 560 -9.40 10.42 -13.37
CA SER A 560 -9.49 10.86 -14.77
C SER A 560 -9.58 9.72 -15.79
N ALA A 561 -9.28 8.49 -15.37
CA ALA A 561 -9.33 7.32 -16.25
C ALA A 561 -10.72 6.67 -16.24
N ASP A 562 -11.18 6.20 -17.40
CA ASP A 562 -12.28 5.25 -17.48
C ASP A 562 -11.90 4.01 -16.67
N ARG A 563 -12.52 3.80 -15.51
CA ARG A 563 -12.29 2.61 -14.71
C ARG A 563 -13.24 1.51 -15.14
N ILE A 564 -12.67 0.43 -15.63
CA ILE A 564 -13.38 -0.79 -15.96
C ILE A 564 -13.28 -1.71 -14.75
N ILE A 565 -14.41 -2.23 -14.29
CA ILE A 565 -14.44 -3.33 -13.35
C ILE A 565 -13.97 -4.56 -14.11
N GLU A 566 -12.81 -5.08 -13.74
CA GLU A 566 -12.29 -6.33 -14.29
C GLU A 566 -13.35 -7.43 -14.14
N PRO A 567 -13.65 -8.20 -15.18
CA PRO A 567 -14.76 -9.15 -15.15
C PRO A 567 -14.47 -10.38 -14.28
N ASN A 568 -13.25 -10.60 -13.81
CA ASN A 568 -12.83 -11.82 -13.10
C ASN A 568 -13.30 -11.83 -11.62
N LYS A 569 -14.61 -11.74 -11.40
CA LYS A 569 -15.24 -11.55 -10.07
C LYS A 569 -16.06 -12.76 -9.65
N ALA A 570 -16.14 -12.98 -8.34
CA ALA A 570 -17.03 -13.97 -7.77
C ALA A 570 -18.50 -13.54 -7.90
N TYR A 571 -19.38 -14.52 -8.09
CA TYR A 571 -20.82 -14.32 -8.20
C TYR A 571 -21.58 -15.55 -7.67
N LEU A 572 -22.87 -15.35 -7.37
CA LEU A 572 -23.77 -16.42 -6.93
C LEU A 572 -24.36 -17.10 -8.17
N GLU A 573 -23.83 -18.27 -8.50
CA GLU A 573 -24.24 -19.07 -9.67
C GLU A 573 -25.54 -19.82 -9.41
N ASP A 574 -25.67 -20.44 -8.22
CA ASP A 574 -26.87 -21.18 -7.81
C ASP A 574 -27.50 -20.57 -6.55
N PRO A 575 -28.43 -19.59 -6.73
CA PRO A 575 -29.17 -19.04 -5.61
C PRO A 575 -30.06 -20.07 -4.90
N GLU A 576 -30.48 -21.17 -5.52
CA GLU A 576 -31.35 -22.16 -4.88
C GLU A 576 -30.54 -23.07 -3.94
N ALA A 577 -29.33 -23.44 -4.33
CA ALA A 577 -28.40 -24.23 -3.49
C ALA A 577 -27.90 -23.46 -2.26
N CYS A 578 -27.76 -22.13 -2.34
CA CYS A 578 -27.21 -21.34 -1.25
C CYS A 578 -28.09 -21.40 0.02
N THR A 579 -27.53 -21.89 1.13
CA THR A 579 -28.24 -21.99 2.43
C THR A 579 -28.19 -20.70 3.26
N GLY A 580 -27.39 -19.71 2.85
CA GLY A 580 -27.19 -18.47 3.61
C GLY A 580 -26.33 -18.65 4.86
N CYS A 581 -25.41 -19.62 4.87
CA CYS A 581 -24.56 -19.98 6.02
C CYS A 581 -23.44 -18.99 6.37
N GLU A 582 -23.29 -17.90 5.61
CA GLU A 582 -22.32 -16.81 5.82
C GLU A 582 -20.82 -17.17 5.73
N ALA A 583 -20.43 -18.43 5.54
CA ALA A 583 -19.02 -18.83 5.44
C ALA A 583 -18.22 -18.04 4.38
N CYS A 584 -18.85 -17.72 3.24
CA CYS A 584 -18.26 -16.88 2.19
C CYS A 584 -18.00 -15.42 2.63
N VAL A 585 -18.79 -14.90 3.58
CA VAL A 585 -18.63 -13.54 4.13
C VAL A 585 -17.41 -13.51 5.05
N ASP A 586 -17.28 -14.51 5.92
CA ASP A 586 -16.23 -14.59 6.93
C ASP A 586 -14.84 -14.75 6.30
N ILE A 587 -14.73 -15.56 5.25
CA ILE A 587 -13.45 -15.83 4.57
C ILE A 587 -13.03 -14.72 3.59
N CYS A 588 -13.88 -13.74 3.28
CA CYS A 588 -13.60 -12.75 2.24
C CYS A 588 -12.57 -11.70 2.72
N PRO A 589 -11.34 -11.68 2.19
CA PRO A 589 -10.28 -10.78 2.68
C PRO A 589 -10.62 -9.30 2.41
N GLU A 590 -11.36 -9.02 1.33
CA GLU A 590 -11.81 -7.67 0.98
C GLU A 590 -13.06 -7.23 1.75
N SER A 591 -13.73 -8.19 2.43
CA SER A 591 -15.12 -8.11 2.89
C SER A 591 -16.06 -7.47 1.86
N ALA A 592 -15.94 -7.94 0.62
CA ALA A 592 -16.77 -7.55 -0.52
C ALA A 592 -18.16 -8.19 -0.50
N ILE A 593 -18.39 -9.20 0.33
CA ILE A 593 -19.63 -9.98 0.40
C ILE A 593 -20.45 -9.51 1.60
N LYS A 594 -21.74 -9.25 1.38
CA LYS A 594 -22.70 -8.95 2.44
C LYS A 594 -23.97 -9.76 2.25
N MET A 595 -24.63 -10.13 3.34
CA MET A 595 -25.92 -10.80 3.26
C MET A 595 -27.04 -9.81 2.97
N ASN A 596 -27.90 -10.15 2.00
CA ASN A 596 -29.15 -9.46 1.72
C ASN A 596 -30.25 -10.49 1.47
N GLU A 597 -31.37 -10.36 2.16
CA GLU A 597 -32.51 -11.30 2.04
C GLU A 597 -32.10 -12.79 2.15
N GLY A 598 -31.09 -13.09 2.98
CA GLY A 598 -30.59 -14.45 3.20
C GLY A 598 -29.63 -14.98 2.12
N LYS A 599 -29.22 -14.16 1.16
CA LYS A 599 -28.25 -14.52 0.10
C LYS A 599 -27.04 -13.59 0.10
N PRO A 600 -25.84 -14.08 -0.28
CA PRO A 600 -24.67 -13.23 -0.42
C PRO A 600 -24.80 -12.32 -1.65
N VAL A 601 -24.57 -11.03 -1.44
CA VAL A 601 -24.43 -10.01 -2.48
C VAL A 601 -22.97 -9.57 -2.52
N ILE A 602 -22.35 -9.76 -3.68
CA ILE A 602 -20.92 -9.49 -3.89
C ILE A 602 -20.76 -8.12 -4.54
N ASN A 603 -20.09 -7.21 -3.85
CA ASN A 603 -19.74 -5.90 -4.40
C ASN A 603 -18.61 -6.06 -5.44
N GLN A 604 -18.94 -5.84 -6.71
CA GLN A 604 -18.02 -6.04 -7.84
C GLN A 604 -16.81 -5.08 -7.83
N ILE A 605 -16.94 -3.91 -7.21
CA ILE A 605 -15.85 -2.93 -7.09
C ILE A 605 -14.86 -3.36 -6.00
N MET A 606 -15.35 -3.88 -4.89
CA MET A 606 -14.50 -4.36 -3.78
C MET A 606 -13.93 -5.74 -3.99
N CYS A 607 -14.65 -6.63 -4.68
CA CYS A 607 -14.19 -7.99 -4.92
C CYS A 607 -12.89 -7.93 -5.72
N SER A 608 -11.78 -8.39 -5.17
CA SER A 608 -10.50 -8.41 -5.90
C SER A 608 -10.45 -9.52 -6.94
N GLY A 609 -11.28 -10.56 -6.82
CA GLY A 609 -11.29 -11.71 -7.72
C GLY A 609 -10.37 -12.85 -7.26
N CYS A 610 -9.99 -12.90 -5.98
CA CYS A 610 -9.11 -13.94 -5.45
C CYS A 610 -9.76 -15.33 -5.36
N GLY A 611 -11.09 -15.41 -5.33
CA GLY A 611 -11.84 -16.67 -5.31
C GLY A 611 -11.87 -17.41 -3.97
N ALA A 612 -11.33 -16.84 -2.88
CA ALA A 612 -11.25 -17.47 -1.56
C ALA A 612 -12.60 -17.97 -1.00
N CYS A 613 -13.69 -17.28 -1.35
CA CYS A 613 -15.06 -17.61 -0.93
C CYS A 613 -15.66 -18.84 -1.62
N ILE A 614 -15.13 -19.27 -2.76
CA ILE A 614 -15.73 -20.34 -3.58
C ILE A 614 -15.48 -21.72 -2.97
N PRO A 615 -14.26 -22.10 -2.57
CA PRO A 615 -13.99 -23.35 -1.87
C PRO A 615 -14.69 -23.45 -0.50
N GLU A 616 -14.96 -22.31 0.12
CA GLU A 616 -15.60 -22.23 1.43
C GLU A 616 -17.11 -22.50 1.38
N CYS A 617 -17.72 -22.46 0.19
CA CYS A 617 -19.14 -22.68 0.04
C CYS A 617 -19.45 -24.19 0.06
N PRO A 618 -20.08 -24.74 1.10
CA PRO A 618 -20.34 -26.19 1.19
C PRO A 618 -21.29 -26.70 0.10
N GLU A 619 -22.15 -25.82 -0.41
CA GLU A 619 -23.14 -26.14 -1.45
C GLU A 619 -22.63 -25.85 -2.87
N ASN A 620 -21.37 -25.41 -3.04
CA ASN A 620 -20.80 -24.99 -4.33
C ASN A 620 -21.65 -23.95 -5.09
N ALA A 621 -22.39 -23.09 -4.38
CA ALA A 621 -23.31 -22.11 -4.95
C ALA A 621 -22.62 -20.87 -5.56
N LEU A 622 -21.33 -20.64 -5.25
CA LEU A 622 -20.54 -19.53 -5.76
C LEU A 622 -19.62 -20.00 -6.89
N ASP A 623 -19.43 -19.14 -7.89
CA ASP A 623 -18.41 -19.35 -8.92
C ASP A 623 -17.72 -18.03 -9.30
N GLN A 624 -16.76 -18.07 -10.22
CA GLN A 624 -15.96 -16.95 -10.67
C GLN A 624 -16.07 -16.75 -12.18
N GLN A 625 -16.41 -15.53 -12.60
CA GLN A 625 -16.41 -15.17 -14.02
C GLN A 625 -15.00 -15.29 -14.61
N ALA A 626 -14.87 -15.75 -15.85
CA ALA A 626 -13.60 -15.99 -16.55
C ALA A 626 -12.70 -17.11 -16.00
N LEU A 627 -13.01 -17.64 -14.80
CA LEU A 627 -12.33 -18.75 -14.16
C LEU A 627 -13.35 -19.63 -13.42
N GLY A 628 -14.40 -20.02 -14.15
CA GLY A 628 -15.43 -20.89 -13.61
C GLY A 628 -14.90 -22.29 -13.32
N GLU A 629 -15.62 -23.05 -12.50
CA GLU A 629 -15.26 -24.43 -12.15
C GLU A 629 -15.07 -25.31 -13.40
N SER A 630 -15.98 -25.18 -14.38
CA SER A 630 -15.92 -25.90 -15.66
C SER A 630 -14.70 -25.51 -16.50
N GLN A 631 -14.34 -24.22 -16.52
CA GLN A 631 -13.17 -23.71 -17.24
C GLN A 631 -11.87 -24.22 -16.61
N LEU A 632 -11.77 -24.21 -15.28
CA LEU A 632 -10.57 -24.68 -14.57
C LEU A 632 -10.38 -26.18 -14.75
N LYS A 633 -11.42 -26.99 -14.54
CA LYS A 633 -11.38 -28.45 -14.81
C LYS A 633 -11.04 -28.74 -16.27
N ALA A 634 -11.62 -28.02 -17.23
CA ALA A 634 -11.28 -28.17 -18.65
C ALA A 634 -9.81 -27.84 -18.95
N THR A 635 -9.25 -26.79 -18.33
CA THR A 635 -7.83 -26.41 -18.47
C THR A 635 -6.92 -27.53 -17.95
N ILE A 636 -7.21 -28.06 -16.75
CA ILE A 636 -6.47 -29.15 -16.12
C ILE A 636 -6.48 -30.39 -17.01
N ARG A 637 -7.67 -30.82 -17.44
CA ARG A 637 -7.84 -31.99 -18.31
C ARG A 637 -7.07 -31.83 -19.61
N GLY A 638 -7.20 -30.69 -20.30
CA GLY A 638 -6.51 -30.46 -21.57
C GLY A 638 -4.98 -30.43 -21.43
N ALA A 639 -4.46 -29.85 -20.35
CA ALA A 639 -3.03 -29.79 -20.07
C ALA A 639 -2.41 -31.14 -19.70
N LEU A 640 -3.20 -32.10 -19.21
CA LEU A 640 -2.72 -33.39 -18.74
C LEU A 640 -3.04 -34.55 -19.69
N ALA A 641 -4.19 -34.54 -20.36
CA ALA A 641 -4.55 -35.56 -21.36
C ALA A 641 -3.92 -35.30 -22.74
N GLY A 642 -3.23 -34.16 -22.92
CA GLY A 642 -2.85 -33.65 -24.24
C GLY A 642 -1.79 -34.44 -25.01
N SER A 643 -0.84 -35.07 -24.31
CA SER A 643 0.34 -35.71 -24.89
C SER A 643 0.74 -37.00 -24.17
N SER A 644 1.60 -37.81 -24.77
CA SER A 644 2.18 -39.02 -24.17
C SER A 644 3.47 -38.76 -23.38
N ALA A 645 3.63 -37.58 -22.78
CA ALA A 645 4.80 -37.28 -21.95
C ALA A 645 4.93 -38.31 -20.81
N GLY A 646 6.16 -38.74 -20.51
CA GLY A 646 6.40 -39.79 -19.51
C GLY A 646 6.12 -39.37 -18.06
N LEU A 647 6.33 -38.09 -17.73
CA LEU A 647 6.08 -37.52 -16.41
C LEU A 647 5.51 -36.11 -16.56
N LYS A 648 4.40 -35.82 -15.88
CA LYS A 648 3.73 -34.52 -15.91
C LYS A 648 3.53 -33.96 -14.51
N ILE A 649 4.00 -32.74 -14.31
CA ILE A 649 3.77 -32.00 -13.07
C ILE A 649 2.92 -30.78 -13.40
N LEU A 650 1.75 -30.67 -12.79
CA LEU A 650 0.90 -29.49 -12.93
C LEU A 650 1.34 -28.43 -11.93
N ALA A 651 1.58 -27.20 -12.35
CA ALA A 651 1.94 -26.09 -11.48
C ALA A 651 0.87 -25.01 -11.58
N PHE A 652 0.07 -24.84 -10.52
CA PHE A 652 -0.76 -23.66 -10.35
C PHE A 652 0.13 -22.50 -9.87
N VAL A 653 0.03 -21.36 -10.54
CA VAL A 653 0.91 -20.22 -10.29
C VAL A 653 0.09 -18.94 -10.18
N GLU A 654 0.29 -18.17 -9.10
CA GLU A 654 -0.34 -16.86 -8.96
C GLU A 654 0.09 -15.90 -10.08
N GLU A 655 -0.88 -15.22 -10.69
CA GLU A 655 -0.75 -14.58 -12.00
C GLU A 655 0.08 -13.28 -11.99
N GLU A 656 0.17 -12.54 -10.88
CA GLU A 656 0.88 -11.25 -10.86
C GLU A 656 2.35 -11.38 -10.46
N VAL A 657 2.65 -11.95 -9.30
CA VAL A 657 3.98 -12.00 -8.71
C VAL A 657 4.69 -13.29 -9.05
N ALA A 658 4.06 -14.43 -8.77
CA ALA A 658 4.71 -15.73 -8.97
C ALA A 658 4.94 -16.00 -10.46
N TYR A 659 3.95 -15.73 -11.31
CA TYR A 659 4.06 -15.89 -12.77
C TYR A 659 5.11 -14.95 -13.37
N THR A 660 5.21 -13.71 -12.88
CA THR A 660 6.28 -12.77 -13.27
C THR A 660 7.66 -13.30 -12.92
N ALA A 661 7.82 -13.91 -11.73
CA ALA A 661 9.09 -14.53 -11.36
C ALA A 661 9.44 -15.71 -12.30
N VAL A 662 8.46 -16.51 -12.72
CA VAL A 662 8.68 -17.59 -13.70
C VAL A 662 9.02 -17.03 -15.08
N ASP A 663 8.39 -15.95 -15.53
CA ASP A 663 8.73 -15.27 -16.79
C ASP A 663 10.17 -14.73 -16.77
N LEU A 664 10.62 -14.17 -15.64
CA LEU A 664 12.00 -13.71 -15.46
C LEU A 664 13.01 -14.84 -15.55
N ALA A 665 12.68 -16.05 -15.07
CA ALA A 665 13.51 -17.23 -15.25
C ALA A 665 13.69 -17.57 -16.75
N GLY A 666 12.61 -17.47 -17.53
CA GLY A 666 12.65 -17.62 -18.99
C GLY A 666 13.45 -16.53 -19.71
N LEU A 667 13.27 -15.28 -19.30
CA LEU A 667 14.03 -14.14 -19.82
C LEU A 667 15.53 -14.33 -19.58
N ALA A 668 15.90 -14.88 -18.42
CA ALA A 668 17.26 -15.20 -18.06
C ALA A 668 17.80 -16.50 -18.69
N ARG A 669 16.99 -17.24 -19.45
CA ARG A 669 17.35 -18.50 -20.10
C ARG A 669 17.80 -19.58 -19.10
N LEU A 670 17.17 -19.63 -17.92
CA LEU A 670 17.36 -20.75 -17.01
C LEU A 670 16.77 -22.03 -17.60
N SER A 671 17.28 -23.19 -17.21
CA SER A 671 16.77 -24.48 -17.68
C SER A 671 16.11 -25.22 -16.53
N TYR A 672 14.88 -25.67 -16.71
CA TYR A 672 14.18 -26.51 -15.74
C TYR A 672 13.44 -27.65 -16.48
N PRO A 673 13.02 -28.72 -15.79
CA PRO A 673 12.45 -29.90 -16.44
C PRO A 673 11.23 -29.59 -17.33
N SER A 674 11.16 -30.21 -18.50
CA SER A 674 10.04 -30.06 -19.44
C SER A 674 8.75 -30.74 -18.97
N SER A 675 8.76 -31.43 -17.82
CA SER A 675 7.59 -32.04 -17.17
C SER A 675 6.61 -31.04 -16.56
N ILE A 676 7.05 -29.80 -16.26
CA ILE A 676 6.21 -28.79 -15.59
C ILE A 676 5.18 -28.17 -16.57
N ARG A 677 3.89 -28.19 -16.23
CA ARG A 677 2.76 -27.57 -16.94
C ARG A 677 2.18 -26.43 -16.09
N ILE A 678 2.34 -25.19 -16.53
CA ILE A 678 1.95 -24.02 -15.73
C ILE A 678 0.51 -23.61 -16.09
N ILE A 679 -0.33 -23.47 -15.08
CA ILE A 679 -1.66 -22.84 -15.17
C ILE A 679 -1.64 -21.58 -14.29
N PRO A 680 -1.70 -20.37 -14.89
CA PRO A 680 -1.84 -19.14 -14.12
C PRO A 680 -3.26 -19.02 -13.54
N LEU A 681 -3.35 -18.56 -12.29
CA LEU A 681 -4.60 -18.21 -11.62
C LEU A 681 -4.45 -16.84 -10.96
N PRO A 682 -5.49 -16.00 -10.91
CA PRO A 682 -5.45 -14.73 -10.19
C PRO A 682 -4.95 -14.93 -8.76
N SER A 683 -5.50 -15.89 -8.02
CA SER A 683 -4.97 -16.32 -6.72
C SER A 683 -5.17 -17.82 -6.57
N LEU A 684 -4.29 -18.49 -5.81
CA LEU A 684 -4.45 -19.91 -5.53
C LEU A 684 -5.57 -20.17 -4.50
N ALA A 685 -6.08 -19.13 -3.83
CA ALA A 685 -7.21 -19.25 -2.90
C ALA A 685 -8.51 -19.72 -3.59
N ARG A 686 -8.59 -19.66 -4.92
CA ARG A 686 -9.68 -20.21 -5.74
C ARG A 686 -9.67 -21.74 -5.81
N LEU A 687 -8.54 -22.39 -5.55
CA LEU A 687 -8.41 -23.84 -5.67
C LEU A 687 -9.23 -24.58 -4.61
N LYS A 688 -9.52 -25.84 -4.89
CA LYS A 688 -10.15 -26.80 -3.99
C LYS A 688 -9.28 -28.06 -3.99
N LEU A 689 -9.33 -28.86 -2.93
CA LEU A 689 -8.73 -30.20 -2.92
C LEU A 689 -9.14 -31.02 -4.16
N GLU A 690 -10.41 -30.91 -4.58
CA GLU A 690 -10.93 -31.55 -5.78
C GLU A 690 -10.10 -31.25 -7.04
N HIS A 691 -9.52 -30.05 -7.18
CA HIS A 691 -8.72 -29.70 -8.36
C HIS A 691 -7.39 -30.46 -8.41
N PHE A 692 -6.81 -30.77 -7.24
CA PHE A 692 -5.59 -31.56 -7.14
C PHE A 692 -5.89 -33.02 -7.46
N LEU A 693 -6.92 -33.59 -6.84
CA LEU A 693 -7.39 -34.95 -7.12
C LEU A 693 -7.80 -35.11 -8.60
N TYR A 694 -8.50 -34.13 -9.17
CA TYR A 694 -8.87 -34.10 -10.58
C TYR A 694 -7.65 -34.06 -11.50
N ALA A 695 -6.59 -33.32 -11.12
CA ALA A 695 -5.33 -33.34 -11.85
C ALA A 695 -4.67 -34.72 -11.84
N PHE A 696 -4.63 -35.40 -10.68
CA PHE A 696 -4.12 -36.77 -10.59
C PHE A 696 -4.96 -37.75 -11.42
N ALA A 697 -6.28 -37.67 -11.35
CA ALA A 697 -7.20 -38.48 -12.17
C ALA A 697 -6.92 -38.35 -13.68
N HIS A 698 -6.50 -37.16 -14.12
CA HIS A 698 -6.29 -36.83 -15.53
C HIS A 698 -4.85 -36.92 -16.05
N GLY A 699 -3.90 -37.41 -15.26
CA GLY A 699 -2.55 -37.69 -15.75
C GLY A 699 -1.42 -36.91 -15.08
N ALA A 700 -1.68 -36.13 -14.03
CA ALA A 700 -0.59 -35.54 -13.23
C ALA A 700 0.12 -36.61 -12.40
N ASP A 701 1.44 -36.52 -12.28
CA ASP A 701 2.28 -37.32 -11.38
C ASP A 701 2.65 -36.53 -10.12
N GLY A 702 2.57 -35.19 -10.20
CA GLY A 702 2.72 -34.28 -9.07
C GLY A 702 2.01 -32.95 -9.35
N VAL A 703 1.63 -32.24 -8.29
CA VAL A 703 0.98 -30.93 -8.35
C VAL A 703 1.76 -29.92 -7.51
N MET A 704 2.07 -28.76 -8.10
CA MET A 704 2.73 -27.64 -7.44
C MET A 704 1.80 -26.45 -7.32
N ALA A 705 1.99 -25.68 -6.25
CA ALA A 705 1.39 -24.38 -6.03
C ALA A 705 2.50 -23.36 -5.75
N LEU A 706 2.58 -22.33 -6.61
CA LEU A 706 3.50 -21.21 -6.45
C LEU A 706 2.72 -19.93 -6.17
N GLU A 707 2.84 -19.41 -4.95
CA GLU A 707 2.05 -18.29 -4.45
C GLU A 707 2.93 -17.06 -4.15
N ALA A 708 2.34 -15.87 -4.26
CA ALA A 708 2.97 -14.63 -3.86
C ALA A 708 3.14 -14.57 -2.33
N PRO A 709 4.19 -13.93 -1.82
CA PRO A 709 4.28 -13.60 -0.40
C PRO A 709 3.18 -12.61 0.00
N GLU A 710 2.59 -12.76 1.19
CA GLU A 710 1.51 -11.89 1.72
C GLU A 710 1.75 -10.38 1.48
N HIS A 711 2.96 -9.89 1.76
CA HIS A 711 3.26 -8.45 1.65
C HIS A 711 3.55 -7.97 0.22
N GLU A 712 3.90 -8.88 -0.69
CA GLU A 712 4.22 -8.58 -2.10
C GLU A 712 3.05 -8.85 -3.05
N GLY A 713 2.17 -9.79 -2.68
CA GLY A 713 1.06 -10.24 -3.49
C GLY A 713 -0.09 -9.21 -3.59
N PRO A 714 -0.84 -9.23 -4.71
CA PRO A 714 -1.91 -8.26 -4.96
C PRO A 714 -3.21 -8.55 -4.18
N TYR A 715 -3.36 -9.72 -3.55
CA TYR A 715 -4.60 -10.17 -2.88
C TYR A 715 -4.48 -10.33 -1.34
N GLY A 716 -3.39 -9.84 -0.73
CA GLY A 716 -3.21 -9.77 0.72
C GLY A 716 -3.43 -11.11 1.43
N ASP A 717 -4.36 -11.13 2.39
CA ASP A 717 -4.68 -12.31 3.21
C ASP A 717 -5.14 -13.53 2.40
N ALA A 718 -5.58 -13.35 1.14
CA ALA A 718 -5.89 -14.48 0.26
C ALA A 718 -4.69 -15.42 0.08
N HIS A 719 -3.46 -14.89 0.08
CA HIS A 719 -2.24 -15.69 -0.08
C HIS A 719 -1.99 -16.58 1.15
N ILE A 720 -2.35 -16.10 2.35
CA ILE A 720 -2.29 -16.88 3.59
C ILE A 720 -3.32 -18.02 3.53
N ILE A 721 -4.57 -17.69 3.15
CA ILE A 721 -5.66 -18.68 3.04
C ILE A 721 -5.27 -19.82 2.10
N SER A 722 -4.63 -19.52 0.95
CA SER A 722 -4.16 -20.56 0.04
C SER A 722 -3.02 -21.41 0.61
N GLU A 723 -2.07 -20.80 1.32
CA GLU A 723 -0.95 -21.53 1.94
C GLU A 723 -1.45 -22.52 2.98
N GLU A 724 -2.30 -22.07 3.92
CA GLU A 724 -2.87 -22.90 4.96
C GLU A 724 -3.67 -24.08 4.38
N ARG A 725 -4.53 -23.82 3.39
CA ARG A 725 -5.32 -24.86 2.72
C ARG A 725 -4.45 -25.90 2.01
N ILE A 726 -3.40 -25.47 1.30
CA ILE A 726 -2.55 -26.41 0.56
C ILE A 726 -1.72 -27.25 1.52
N ASP A 727 -1.26 -26.67 2.64
CA ASP A 727 -0.56 -27.42 3.68
C ASP A 727 -1.47 -28.47 4.35
N GLU A 728 -2.76 -28.19 4.51
CA GLU A 728 -3.77 -29.16 4.97
C GLU A 728 -4.01 -30.26 3.92
N TRP A 729 -4.32 -29.86 2.67
CA TRP A 729 -4.62 -30.77 1.57
C TRP A 729 -3.50 -31.75 1.26
N ARG A 730 -2.26 -31.37 1.54
CA ARG A 730 -1.11 -32.26 1.40
C ARG A 730 -1.27 -33.55 2.19
N TRP A 731 -1.97 -33.52 3.32
CA TRP A 731 -2.28 -34.70 4.12
C TRP A 731 -3.60 -35.34 3.70
N ASP A 732 -4.61 -34.54 3.36
CA ASP A 732 -5.93 -35.05 2.97
C ASP A 732 -5.90 -35.94 1.71
N ILE A 733 -4.94 -35.73 0.79
CA ILE A 733 -4.80 -36.61 -0.39
C ILE A 733 -4.33 -38.03 -0.06
N GLU A 734 -3.77 -38.28 1.13
CA GLU A 734 -3.35 -39.63 1.53
C GLU A 734 -4.56 -40.55 1.75
N ASP A 735 -5.75 -40.00 2.06
CA ASP A 735 -7.01 -40.75 2.13
C ASP A 735 -7.47 -41.29 0.76
N GLU A 736 -6.84 -40.82 -0.32
CA GLU A 736 -7.12 -41.12 -1.72
C GLU A 736 -6.00 -41.96 -2.37
N ASP A 737 -5.16 -42.61 -1.55
CA ASP A 737 -3.99 -43.41 -1.95
C ASP A 737 -2.95 -42.63 -2.80
N VAL A 738 -2.94 -41.29 -2.69
CA VAL A 738 -1.92 -40.42 -3.30
C VAL A 738 -0.92 -39.95 -2.24
N ASP A 739 0.36 -40.23 -2.45
CA ASP A 739 1.43 -39.83 -1.52
C ASP A 739 1.58 -38.30 -1.40
N SER A 740 1.66 -37.80 -0.16
CA SER A 740 1.78 -36.38 0.18
C SER A 740 3.04 -35.69 -0.37
N SER A 741 4.07 -36.45 -0.77
CA SER A 741 5.25 -35.93 -1.47
C SER A 741 4.96 -35.49 -2.91
N ARG A 742 3.80 -35.84 -3.47
CA ARG A 742 3.33 -35.43 -4.80
C ARG A 742 2.64 -34.07 -4.81
N ILE A 743 2.54 -33.38 -3.66
CA ILE A 743 2.11 -31.98 -3.56
C ILE A 743 3.28 -31.11 -3.08
N TRP A 744 3.49 -29.98 -3.76
CA TRP A 744 4.50 -29.00 -3.38
C TRP A 744 3.97 -27.58 -3.31
N PHE A 745 4.24 -26.90 -2.21
CA PHE A 745 3.99 -25.47 -2.05
C PHE A 745 5.30 -24.68 -2.01
N SER A 746 5.34 -23.51 -2.66
CA SER A 746 6.45 -22.58 -2.51
C SER A 746 6.03 -21.14 -2.70
N ARG A 747 6.56 -20.25 -1.85
CA ARG A 747 6.44 -18.80 -2.07
C ARG A 747 7.43 -18.35 -3.15
N ALA A 748 6.93 -17.67 -4.17
CA ALA A 748 7.73 -17.13 -5.27
C ALA A 748 7.91 -15.61 -5.11
N TYR A 749 9.13 -15.18 -4.81
CA TYR A 749 9.47 -13.76 -4.67
C TYR A 749 10.08 -13.24 -5.97
N VAL A 750 9.68 -12.06 -6.45
CA VAL A 750 10.28 -11.46 -7.66
C VAL A 750 11.79 -11.30 -7.50
N PRO A 751 12.35 -10.78 -6.39
CA PRO A 751 13.81 -10.66 -6.25
C PRO A 751 14.57 -11.98 -6.29
N ASP A 752 13.92 -13.10 -5.95
CA ASP A 752 14.53 -14.42 -5.82
C ASP A 752 14.17 -15.37 -6.98
N TRP A 753 13.72 -14.87 -8.13
CA TRP A 753 13.30 -15.68 -9.30
C TRP A 753 14.33 -16.75 -9.71
N ARG A 754 15.63 -16.53 -9.48
CA ARG A 754 16.70 -17.51 -9.76
C ARG A 754 16.56 -18.81 -8.98
N LYS A 755 15.89 -18.79 -7.82
CA LYS A 755 15.68 -20.00 -7.01
C LYS A 755 14.66 -20.94 -7.64
N LEU A 756 13.78 -20.45 -8.52
CA LEU A 756 12.70 -21.25 -9.14
C LEU A 756 13.22 -22.43 -9.97
N GLU A 757 14.38 -22.27 -10.63
CA GLU A 757 15.05 -23.38 -11.31
C GLU A 757 15.28 -24.56 -10.37
N ARG A 758 15.81 -24.27 -9.17
CA ARG A 758 16.05 -25.30 -8.14
C ARG A 758 14.73 -25.86 -7.62
N VAL A 759 13.74 -25.03 -7.38
CA VAL A 759 12.41 -25.46 -6.88
C VAL A 759 11.78 -26.46 -7.85
N PHE A 760 11.69 -26.12 -9.14
CA PHE A 760 11.13 -27.02 -10.16
C PHE A 760 11.94 -28.31 -10.30
N LYS A 761 13.28 -28.21 -10.31
CA LYS A 761 14.13 -29.38 -10.43
C LYS A 761 14.00 -30.31 -9.22
N THR A 762 14.03 -29.78 -8.01
CA THR A 762 13.91 -30.58 -6.79
C THR A 762 12.58 -31.32 -6.75
N PHE A 763 11.47 -30.66 -7.08
CA PHE A 763 10.18 -31.35 -7.07
C PHE A 763 10.06 -32.37 -8.20
N HIS A 764 10.59 -32.08 -9.39
CA HIS A 764 10.69 -33.07 -10.45
C HIS A 764 11.47 -34.31 -10.03
N ASP A 765 12.63 -34.15 -9.40
CA ASP A 765 13.46 -35.27 -8.95
C ASP A 765 12.74 -36.12 -7.88
N ILE A 766 11.92 -35.49 -7.00
CA ILE A 766 11.08 -36.20 -6.02
C ILE A 766 10.03 -37.06 -6.75
N VAL A 767 9.24 -36.45 -7.64
CA VAL A 767 8.18 -37.16 -8.37
C VAL A 767 8.75 -38.24 -9.30
N GLU A 768 9.91 -38.00 -9.92
CA GLU A 768 10.60 -38.99 -10.73
C GLU A 768 11.07 -40.20 -9.89
N THR A 769 11.53 -39.95 -8.65
CA THR A 769 11.94 -41.01 -7.72
C THR A 769 10.76 -41.87 -7.27
N GLU A 770 9.61 -41.25 -7.00
CA GLU A 770 8.36 -41.95 -6.68
C GLU A 770 7.78 -42.71 -7.88
N GLY A 771 8.11 -42.26 -9.10
CA GLY A 771 7.58 -42.79 -10.35
C GLY A 771 6.16 -42.29 -10.66
N PRO A 772 5.61 -42.66 -11.82
CA PRO A 772 4.25 -42.27 -12.20
C PRO A 772 3.21 -42.77 -11.20
N LEU A 773 2.17 -41.98 -10.97
CA LEU A 773 1.04 -42.44 -10.14
C LEU A 773 0.38 -43.66 -10.81
N ASP A 774 0.06 -44.66 -10.00
CA ASP A 774 -0.44 -45.93 -10.48
C ASP A 774 -1.80 -45.80 -11.17
N GLN A 775 -2.05 -46.69 -12.12
CA GLN A 775 -3.22 -46.61 -12.97
C GLN A 775 -4.52 -46.95 -12.24
N GLU A 776 -4.45 -47.76 -11.18
CA GLU A 776 -5.62 -48.16 -10.37
C GLU A 776 -6.13 -46.95 -9.58
N THR A 777 -5.26 -46.25 -8.86
CA THR A 777 -5.57 -44.99 -8.17
C THR A 777 -6.12 -43.94 -9.13
N ARG A 778 -5.56 -43.81 -10.35
CA ARG A 778 -6.11 -42.88 -11.36
C ARG A 778 -7.52 -43.25 -11.78
N GLU A 779 -7.82 -44.53 -11.95
CA GLU A 779 -9.15 -45.02 -12.32
C GLU A 779 -10.17 -44.79 -11.19
N GLU A 780 -9.78 -45.06 -9.94
CA GLU A 780 -10.63 -44.80 -8.77
C GLU A 780 -10.94 -43.31 -8.59
N LEU A 781 -9.94 -42.44 -8.77
CA LEU A 781 -10.15 -41.00 -8.78
C LEU A 781 -11.07 -40.56 -9.92
N MET A 782 -10.92 -41.15 -11.12
CA MET A 782 -11.79 -40.82 -12.25
C MET A 782 -13.24 -41.25 -12.01
N GLU A 783 -13.50 -42.36 -11.30
CA GLU A 783 -14.85 -42.76 -10.92
C GLU A 783 -15.54 -41.72 -10.01
N LYS A 784 -14.78 -41.00 -9.17
CA LYS A 784 -15.30 -39.93 -8.31
C LYS A 784 -15.73 -38.68 -9.09
N PHE A 785 -15.14 -38.46 -10.27
CA PHE A 785 -15.39 -37.27 -11.10
C PHE A 785 -16.23 -37.55 -12.36
N SER A 786 -16.65 -38.79 -12.57
CA SER A 786 -17.53 -39.24 -13.67
C SER A 786 -19.00 -39.07 -13.32
#